data_AF-A0A1Q7DMI2-F1
#
_entry.id   AF-A0A1Q7DMI2-F1
#
_cell.length_a   1.000
_cell.length_b   1.000
_cell.length_c   1.000
_cell.angle_alpha   90.00
_cell.angle_beta   90.00
_cell.angle_gamma   90.00
#
_symmetry.space_group_name_H-M   'P 1'
#
loop_
_entity.id
_entity.type
_entity.pdbx_description
1 polymer ?
#
loop_
_entity_poly.entity_id
_entity_poly.type
_entity_poly.pdbx_seq_one_letter_code
_entity_poly.pdbx_strand_id
1 'polypeptide(L)'
;MNYETERQHASWVLRLLVDASIAAHAPDPVDWDLLLDITRANGVLVRTAERLATLGVRVPDRFAAAVAGERERVRSTLALVRHVSGACEAHGIEFVFPKVFQDYPDMGDDVDLLLLERSARRDDRIVAGLRASVAGRDIGGWIAGTTTYTIDGCPSPLDVQHGRLGVVGEQTVFPTVLIGHRRHIVVDGSEFAAPPPEDQLVLQGLQRVWGRLRIALCDVVFTMSTIRRGSLDWDYILATARRHGALAGLGCYLSYVDQIHRDVFWQPLVAEPMRGVLGLRGWGRVEFHEGGYRFPLARVNSRLYVRQLRGRLAARDWTGAARLVLIPAVAAARAFRRLARGLTPAAAPPRGNERAMRTADAPIRVLMITSEWPVPDGRPRTTYFIKRQAEFLQAAGVQVDVFHFKGAKNPWNYLRAWVLARRRMSQHGYDLVHAQFGMSGLLALPKLLPLVVTFRGDDVQGIVGQGGRITLAGRVLQLACRLVARWTDAAIVVSEHMKDYLPRSVRPHVIPSGLDLNLFRVIPRDEARGRLGLALDKRLVLFVGNPADPRKRHPLARQAVDILNQSTPAELVVAWGTPHTDIPLLMNACDVLVFPSAQEGSPNTVKEALACNLPVVSVPVGDVPLRLRGIEGCELCADERPETIAAALERVLRRGQRIAGRDTVTDLDERQTTQQVIAVYRSVTTHRGRQPDLLGAPNAVP
;
A
#
# COMPACT_ATOMS: atom_id res chain seq x y z
N MET A 1 -0.55 32.62 -8.61
CA MET A 1 -0.63 33.46 -7.40
C MET A 1 0.80 33.80 -7.00
N ASN A 2 1.13 35.08 -6.80
CA ASN A 2 2.50 35.51 -6.52
C ASN A 2 2.87 35.12 -5.07
N TYR A 3 3.84 34.21 -4.91
CA TYR A 3 4.35 33.73 -3.62
C TYR A 3 4.73 34.89 -2.67
N GLU A 4 5.26 35.98 -3.22
CA GLU A 4 5.69 37.11 -2.41
C GLU A 4 4.51 37.87 -1.79
N THR A 5 3.42 38.05 -2.55
CA THR A 5 2.20 38.72 -2.07
C THR A 5 1.54 37.93 -0.94
N GLU A 6 1.48 36.61 -1.06
CA GLU A 6 0.93 35.73 -0.04
C GLU A 6 1.74 35.80 1.27
N ARG A 7 3.08 35.76 1.17
CA ARG A 7 3.99 35.90 2.30
C ARG A 7 3.86 37.26 2.99
N GLN A 8 3.69 38.35 2.23
CA GLN A 8 3.50 39.70 2.77
C GLN A 8 2.22 39.80 3.61
N HIS A 9 1.09 39.29 3.09
CA HIS A 9 -0.19 39.29 3.81
C HIS A 9 -0.12 38.43 5.08
N ALA A 10 0.48 37.24 5.02
CA ALA A 10 0.65 36.38 6.19
C ALA A 10 1.53 37.02 7.28
N SER A 11 2.62 37.69 6.87
CA SER A 11 3.52 38.41 7.79
C SER A 11 2.79 39.59 8.45
N TRP A 12 1.97 40.31 7.69
CA TRP A 12 1.16 41.40 8.23
C TRP A 12 0.12 40.90 9.24
N VAL A 13 -0.59 39.80 8.94
CA VAL A 13 -1.50 39.14 9.89
C VAL A 13 -0.76 38.76 11.17
N LEU A 14 0.43 38.17 11.09
CA LEU A 14 1.21 37.84 12.28
C LEU A 14 1.58 39.07 13.11
N ARG A 15 1.99 40.17 12.48
CA ARG A 15 2.26 41.44 13.19
C ARG A 15 1.00 41.94 13.88
N LEU A 16 -0.13 42.00 13.17
CA LEU A 16 -1.41 42.42 13.76
C LEU A 16 -1.79 41.62 15.01
N LEU A 17 -1.55 40.30 15.00
CA LEU A 17 -1.99 39.40 16.07
C LEU A 17 -1.03 39.34 17.26
N VAL A 18 0.27 39.51 17.03
CA VAL A 18 1.32 39.34 18.05
C VAL A 18 1.82 40.68 18.58
N ASP A 19 1.90 41.71 17.73
CA ASP A 19 2.34 43.06 18.10
C ASP A 19 1.76 44.13 17.17
N ALA A 20 0.51 44.53 17.44
CA ALA A 20 -0.20 45.50 16.60
C ALA A 20 0.51 46.86 16.49
N SER A 21 1.38 47.21 17.45
CA SER A 21 2.18 48.45 17.41
C SER A 21 3.15 48.49 16.22
N ILE A 22 3.54 47.32 15.70
CA ILE A 22 4.49 47.14 14.59
C ILE A 22 3.74 46.89 13.26
N ALA A 23 2.41 46.87 13.27
CA ALA A 23 1.57 46.67 12.09
C ALA A 23 1.42 47.92 11.20
N ALA A 24 2.43 48.80 11.21
CA ALA A 24 2.37 50.17 10.67
C ALA A 24 2.10 50.26 9.15
N HIS A 25 2.34 49.20 8.38
CA HIS A 25 2.14 49.17 6.94
C HIS A 25 1.36 47.92 6.54
N ALA A 26 0.07 48.10 6.27
CA ALA A 26 -0.71 47.09 5.55
C ALA A 26 -0.13 46.92 4.13
N PRO A 27 -0.25 45.73 3.51
CA PRO A 27 0.00 45.59 2.08
C PRO A 27 -0.82 46.62 1.30
N ASP A 28 -0.23 47.28 0.31
CA ASP A 28 -0.92 48.27 -0.53
C ASP A 28 -0.92 47.81 -2.00
N PRO A 29 -2.09 47.48 -2.60
CA PRO A 29 -3.40 47.36 -1.95
C PRO A 29 -3.54 46.09 -1.10
N VAL A 30 -4.42 46.13 -0.09
CA VAL A 30 -4.81 44.92 0.66
C VAL A 30 -5.69 44.05 -0.22
N ASP A 31 -5.23 42.84 -0.52
CA ASP A 31 -6.04 41.81 -1.18
C ASP A 31 -6.93 41.12 -0.13
N TRP A 32 -8.18 41.57 -0.04
CA TRP A 32 -9.14 41.09 0.95
C TRP A 32 -9.57 39.64 0.75
N ASP A 33 -9.61 39.15 -0.50
CA ASP A 33 -9.95 37.77 -0.80
C ASP A 33 -8.80 36.85 -0.39
N LEU A 34 -7.56 37.23 -0.72
CA LEU A 34 -6.37 36.51 -0.25
C LEU A 34 -6.25 36.52 1.27
N LEU A 35 -6.53 37.66 1.91
CA LEU A 35 -6.51 37.78 3.37
C LEU A 35 -7.56 36.87 4.02
N LEU A 36 -8.77 36.80 3.45
CA LEU A 36 -9.82 35.89 3.90
C LEU A 36 -9.38 34.43 3.78
N ASP A 37 -8.79 34.05 2.65
CA ASP A 37 -8.30 32.68 2.43
C ASP A 37 -7.17 32.32 3.42
N ILE A 38 -6.21 33.22 3.63
CA ILE A 38 -5.12 33.03 4.60
C ILE A 38 -5.68 32.89 6.02
N THR A 39 -6.51 33.83 6.45
CA THR A 39 -6.99 33.89 7.85
C THR A 39 -7.89 32.70 8.19
N ARG A 40 -8.79 32.31 7.28
CA ARG A 40 -9.63 31.12 7.42
C ARG A 40 -8.80 29.84 7.42
N ALA A 41 -7.90 29.66 6.46
CA ALA A 41 -7.08 28.45 6.36
C ALA A 41 -6.12 28.27 7.54
N ASN A 42 -5.88 29.31 8.33
CA ASN A 42 -4.95 29.30 9.46
C ASN A 42 -5.61 29.45 10.83
N GLY A 43 -6.94 29.43 10.92
CA GLY A 43 -7.66 29.53 12.19
C GLY A 43 -7.40 30.84 12.94
N VAL A 44 -7.36 31.95 12.21
CA VAL A 44 -7.11 33.29 12.78
C VAL A 44 -8.10 34.35 12.27
N LEU A 45 -9.23 33.95 11.70
CA LEU A 45 -10.22 34.83 11.08
C LEU A 45 -10.88 35.81 12.06
N VAL A 46 -11.46 35.31 13.14
CA VAL A 46 -12.18 36.08 14.17
C VAL A 46 -11.19 37.02 14.87
N ARG A 47 -10.06 36.50 15.34
CA ARG A 47 -9.05 37.34 16.01
C ARG A 47 -8.46 38.42 15.10
N THR A 48 -8.30 38.14 13.80
CA THR A 48 -7.83 39.15 12.85
C THR A 48 -8.89 40.24 12.66
N ALA A 49 -10.16 39.86 12.52
CA ALA A 49 -11.26 40.81 12.42
C ALA A 49 -11.34 41.71 13.67
N GLU A 50 -11.20 41.14 14.86
CA GLU A 50 -11.19 41.88 16.13
C GLU A 50 -10.03 42.88 16.20
N ARG A 51 -8.82 42.47 15.78
CA ARG A 51 -7.68 43.39 15.72
C ARG A 51 -7.87 44.51 14.70
N LEU A 52 -8.38 44.21 13.51
CA LEU A 52 -8.69 45.22 12.51
C LEU A 52 -9.74 46.21 13.00
N ALA A 53 -10.77 45.74 13.70
CA ALA A 53 -11.78 46.59 14.31
C ALA A 53 -11.18 47.52 15.39
N THR A 54 -10.25 47.03 16.23
CA THR A 54 -9.55 47.88 17.20
C THR A 54 -8.69 48.97 16.56
N LEU A 55 -8.26 48.76 15.32
CA LEU A 55 -7.50 49.74 14.52
C LEU A 55 -8.41 50.63 13.66
N GLY A 56 -9.74 50.51 13.78
CA GLY A 56 -10.70 51.27 12.98
C GLY A 56 -10.77 50.87 11.51
N VAL A 57 -10.19 49.72 11.12
CA VAL A 57 -10.20 49.24 9.74
C VAL A 57 -11.53 48.55 9.45
N ARG A 58 -12.29 49.08 8.48
CA ARG A 58 -13.55 48.46 8.03
C ARG A 58 -13.26 47.31 7.07
N VAL A 59 -13.72 46.11 7.42
CA VAL A 59 -13.60 44.92 6.57
C VAL A 59 -14.75 44.84 5.56
N PRO A 60 -14.55 44.25 4.36
CA PRO A 60 -15.62 44.05 3.38
C PRO A 60 -16.72 43.08 3.86
N ASP A 61 -17.92 43.18 3.28
CA ASP A 61 -19.09 42.38 3.67
C ASP A 61 -18.85 40.87 3.59
N ARG A 62 -18.14 40.40 2.55
CA ARG A 62 -17.76 38.99 2.40
C ARG A 62 -16.89 38.50 3.55
N PHE A 63 -15.96 39.33 4.03
CA PHE A 63 -15.10 39.03 5.16
C PHE A 63 -15.91 39.03 6.46
N ALA A 64 -16.79 40.01 6.65
CA ALA A 64 -17.67 40.09 7.82
C ALA A 64 -18.63 38.89 7.91
N ALA A 65 -19.22 38.46 6.80
CA ALA A 65 -20.08 37.28 6.74
C ALA A 65 -19.32 35.99 7.10
N ALA A 66 -18.06 35.88 6.66
CA ALA A 66 -17.19 34.77 7.03
C ALA A 66 -16.90 34.73 8.53
N VAL A 67 -16.62 35.89 9.15
CA VAL A 67 -16.41 36.02 10.60
C VAL A 67 -17.67 35.64 11.38
N ALA A 68 -18.86 36.04 10.91
CA ALA A 68 -20.12 35.68 11.54
C ALA A 68 -20.36 34.15 11.52
N GLY A 69 -20.11 33.50 10.38
CA GLY A 69 -20.21 32.04 10.26
C GLY A 69 -19.21 31.30 11.17
N GLU A 70 -17.99 31.82 11.30
CA GLU A 70 -16.98 31.25 12.19
C GLU A 70 -17.37 31.38 13.67
N ARG A 71 -17.96 32.51 14.06
CA ARG A 71 -18.48 32.70 15.43
C ARG A 71 -19.62 31.73 15.76
N GLU A 72 -20.48 31.43 14.79
CA GLU A 72 -21.53 30.41 14.95
C GLU A 72 -20.94 29.01 15.15
N ARG A 73 -19.90 28.69 14.37
CA ARG A 73 -19.14 27.44 14.50
C ARG A 73 -18.56 27.31 15.91
N VAL A 74 -17.85 28.33 16.36
CA VAL A 74 -17.22 28.40 17.68
C VAL A 74 -18.26 28.25 18.79
N ARG A 75 -19.43 28.89 18.69
CA ARG A 75 -20.51 28.75 19.67
C ARG A 75 -21.03 27.32 19.75
N SER A 76 -21.25 26.68 18.60
CA SER A 76 -21.69 25.28 18.51
C SER A 76 -20.66 24.33 19.11
N THR A 77 -19.37 24.56 18.82
CA THR A 77 -18.25 23.80 19.37
C THR A 77 -18.13 23.97 20.89
N LEU A 78 -18.27 25.19 21.43
CA LEU A 78 -18.28 25.42 22.88
C LEU A 78 -19.47 24.74 23.57
N ALA A 79 -20.64 24.71 22.94
CA ALA A 79 -21.79 23.99 23.47
C ALA A 79 -21.53 22.47 23.56
N LEU A 80 -20.92 21.89 22.52
CA LEU A 80 -20.48 20.48 22.53
C LEU A 80 -19.45 20.22 23.64
N VAL A 81 -18.44 21.08 23.75
CA VAL A 81 -17.39 20.96 24.77
C VAL A 81 -17.96 21.04 26.19
N ARG A 82 -18.94 21.93 26.45
CA ARG A 82 -19.66 22.00 27.73
C ARG A 82 -20.41 20.71 28.05
N HIS A 83 -21.17 20.19 27.07
CA HIS A 83 -21.91 18.94 27.23
C HIS A 83 -20.98 17.78 27.61
N VAL A 84 -19.89 17.62 26.85
CA VAL A 84 -18.90 16.56 27.05
C VAL A 84 -18.18 16.71 28.38
N SER A 85 -17.81 17.93 28.78
CA SER A 85 -17.19 18.20 30.10
C SER A 85 -18.11 17.76 31.23
N GLY A 86 -19.38 18.18 31.20
CA GLY A 86 -20.37 17.82 32.21
C GLY A 86 -20.64 16.32 32.27
N ALA A 87 -20.69 15.64 31.11
CA ALA A 87 -20.85 14.18 31.07
C ALA A 87 -19.64 13.46 31.68
N CYS A 88 -18.41 13.90 31.40
CA CYS A 88 -17.22 13.33 32.02
C CYS A 88 -17.21 13.54 33.54
N GLU A 89 -17.53 14.73 34.02
CA GLU A 89 -17.60 15.07 35.44
C GLU A 89 -18.67 14.24 36.17
N ALA A 90 -19.89 14.17 35.63
CA ALA A 90 -21.00 13.41 36.19
C ALA A 90 -20.69 11.91 36.32
N HIS A 91 -19.82 11.38 35.46
CA HIS A 91 -19.42 9.98 35.45
C HIS A 91 -18.04 9.70 36.05
N GLY A 92 -17.38 10.71 36.64
CA GLY A 92 -16.06 10.58 37.25
C GLY A 92 -14.98 10.14 36.25
N ILE A 93 -15.11 10.54 34.98
CA ILE A 93 -14.14 10.24 33.92
C ILE A 93 -13.07 11.32 33.95
N GLU A 94 -11.80 10.93 34.08
CA GLU A 94 -10.69 11.89 34.00
C GLU A 94 -10.38 12.26 32.55
N PHE A 95 -10.39 13.56 32.26
CA PHE A 95 -10.21 14.09 30.92
C PHE A 95 -9.45 15.42 30.91
N VAL A 96 -9.01 15.81 29.71
CA VAL A 96 -8.51 17.16 29.40
C VAL A 96 -8.76 17.44 27.93
N PHE A 97 -8.99 18.72 27.58
CA PHE A 97 -9.03 19.17 26.19
C PHE A 97 -7.62 19.64 25.77
N PRO A 98 -6.84 18.85 25.01
CA PRO A 98 -5.42 19.13 24.85
C PRO A 98 -5.12 20.45 24.13
N LYS A 99 -6.02 20.85 23.21
CA LYS A 99 -5.76 21.91 22.22
C LYS A 99 -6.94 22.81 21.90
N VAL A 100 -8.14 22.44 22.31
CA VAL A 100 -9.40 23.07 21.91
C VAL A 100 -9.39 24.58 22.17
N PHE A 101 -8.83 25.01 23.29
CA PHE A 101 -8.82 26.41 23.72
C PHE A 101 -7.58 27.20 23.33
N GLN A 102 -6.53 26.55 22.79
CA GLN A 102 -5.29 27.25 22.42
C GLN A 102 -5.55 28.32 21.33
N ASP A 103 -6.59 28.07 20.51
CA ASP A 103 -6.93 28.85 19.33
C ASP A 103 -8.19 29.70 19.53
N TYR A 104 -8.72 29.80 20.75
CA TYR A 104 -9.83 30.71 21.03
C TYR A 104 -9.40 32.17 20.70
N PRO A 105 -10.20 32.96 19.95
CA PRO A 105 -11.63 32.80 19.65
C PRO A 105 -12.00 32.05 18.35
N ASP A 106 -11.05 31.48 17.60
CA ASP A 106 -11.29 30.82 16.30
C ASP A 106 -11.58 29.31 16.41
N MET A 107 -11.02 28.66 17.44
CA MET A 107 -11.06 27.21 17.71
C MET A 107 -10.58 26.32 16.55
N GLY A 108 -10.18 25.09 16.87
CA GLY A 108 -9.79 24.10 15.85
C GLY A 108 -10.97 23.61 15.02
N ASP A 109 -10.67 22.96 13.88
CA ASP A 109 -11.68 22.30 13.05
C ASP A 109 -12.31 21.09 13.79
N ASP A 110 -11.55 20.46 14.69
CA ASP A 110 -11.87 19.28 15.49
C ASP A 110 -11.83 19.56 17.01
N VAL A 111 -12.66 18.82 17.76
CA VAL A 111 -12.66 18.82 19.23
C VAL A 111 -11.87 17.62 19.73
N ASP A 112 -10.62 17.84 20.11
CA ASP A 112 -9.78 16.82 20.75
C ASP A 112 -10.16 16.66 22.23
N LEU A 113 -10.69 15.48 22.61
CA LEU A 113 -10.91 15.06 23.99
C LEU A 113 -9.95 13.94 24.35
N LEU A 114 -9.11 14.14 25.37
CA LEU A 114 -8.22 13.09 25.87
C LEU A 114 -8.76 12.54 27.19
N LEU A 115 -9.01 11.24 27.20
CA LEU A 115 -9.40 10.49 28.40
C LEU A 115 -8.19 9.74 28.95
N LEU A 116 -8.10 9.60 30.28
CA LEU A 116 -7.06 8.74 30.87
C LEU A 116 -7.33 7.25 30.58
N GLU A 117 -8.61 6.88 30.46
CA GLU A 117 -9.04 5.51 30.19
C GLU A 117 -8.56 5.03 28.81
N ARG A 118 -8.12 3.77 28.74
CA ARG A 118 -7.56 3.15 27.52
C ARG A 118 -8.61 2.39 26.69
N SER A 119 -9.89 2.62 26.94
CA SER A 119 -11.00 1.87 26.35
C SER A 119 -12.15 2.78 25.94
N ALA A 120 -12.73 2.51 24.77
CA ALA A 120 -13.92 3.20 24.27
C ALA A 120 -15.24 2.69 24.89
N ARG A 121 -15.18 1.81 25.90
CA ARG A 121 -16.36 1.19 26.52
C ARG A 121 -17.30 2.18 27.21
N ARG A 122 -16.81 3.37 27.54
CA ARG A 122 -17.57 4.40 28.22
C ARG A 122 -17.91 5.60 27.33
N ASP A 123 -17.55 5.56 26.05
CA ASP A 123 -17.86 6.65 25.11
C ASP A 123 -19.36 6.93 25.07
N ASP A 124 -20.19 5.88 25.15
CA ASP A 124 -21.65 5.98 25.19
C ASP A 124 -22.16 6.91 26.30
N ARG A 125 -21.41 7.04 27.41
CA ARG A 125 -21.75 7.96 28.51
C ARG A 125 -21.39 9.41 28.19
N ILE A 126 -20.36 9.63 27.39
CA ILE A 126 -19.88 10.96 26.99
C ILE A 126 -20.75 11.52 25.87
N VAL A 127 -21.13 10.67 24.91
CA VAL A 127 -22.01 11.03 23.80
C VAL A 127 -23.49 10.85 24.12
N ALA A 128 -23.83 10.41 25.35
CA ALA A 128 -25.21 10.32 25.79
C ALA A 128 -25.93 11.67 25.65
N GLY A 129 -27.12 11.65 25.06
CA GLY A 129 -27.89 12.87 24.78
C GLY A 129 -27.43 13.67 23.56
N LEU A 130 -26.30 13.31 22.94
CA LEU A 130 -25.90 13.83 21.63
C LEU A 130 -26.41 12.92 20.52
N ARG A 131 -26.88 13.51 19.42
CA ARG A 131 -27.11 12.77 18.17
C ARG A 131 -25.77 12.51 17.50
N ALA A 132 -25.04 11.54 18.03
CA ALA A 132 -23.68 11.21 17.62
C ALA A 132 -23.64 9.96 16.75
N SER A 133 -22.80 9.97 15.70
CA SER A 133 -22.49 8.79 14.92
C SER A 133 -20.99 8.63 14.70
N VAL A 134 -20.49 7.40 14.74
CA VAL A 134 -19.06 7.11 14.59
C VAL A 134 -18.64 7.37 13.13
N ALA A 135 -17.76 8.34 12.93
CA ALA A 135 -17.11 8.55 11.65
C ALA A 135 -16.17 7.35 11.40
N GLY A 136 -16.37 6.62 10.29
CA GLY A 136 -15.71 5.32 10.04
C GLY A 136 -14.22 5.28 10.42
N ARG A 137 -13.83 4.27 11.20
CA ARG A 137 -12.48 4.15 11.77
C ARG A 137 -11.41 4.04 10.67
N ASP A 138 -10.44 4.97 10.66
CA ASP A 138 -9.21 4.75 9.93
C ASP A 138 -8.27 3.81 10.72
N ILE A 139 -7.48 3.01 10.00
CA ILE A 139 -6.56 2.05 10.63
C ILE A 139 -5.60 2.76 11.59
N GLY A 140 -5.22 4.00 11.24
CA GLY A 140 -4.39 4.85 12.10
C GLY A 140 -5.05 5.22 13.42
N GLY A 141 -6.32 5.61 13.41
CA GLY A 141 -7.12 5.96 14.60
C GLY A 141 -7.37 4.74 15.46
N TRP A 142 -7.64 3.57 14.86
CA TRP A 142 -7.73 2.32 15.62
C TRP A 142 -6.42 1.97 16.34
N ILE A 143 -5.28 2.12 15.67
CA ILE A 143 -3.95 1.89 16.28
C ILE A 143 -3.65 2.97 17.33
N ALA A 144 -4.00 4.22 17.08
CA ALA A 144 -3.78 5.34 18.00
C ALA A 144 -4.65 5.25 19.26
N GLY A 145 -5.80 4.56 19.17
CA GLY A 145 -6.80 4.54 20.23
C GLY A 145 -7.70 5.77 20.18
N THR A 146 -8.06 6.24 18.98
CA THR A 146 -8.94 7.38 18.77
C THR A 146 -10.27 6.92 18.15
N THR A 147 -11.38 7.43 18.68
CA THR A 147 -12.71 7.31 18.07
C THR A 147 -13.20 8.70 17.67
N THR A 148 -13.55 8.86 16.40
CA THR A 148 -14.10 10.13 15.87
C THR A 148 -15.63 10.03 15.79
N TYR A 149 -16.32 11.01 16.35
CA TYR A 149 -17.77 11.15 16.31
C TYR A 149 -18.16 12.38 15.48
N THR A 150 -19.14 12.20 14.61
CA THR A 150 -19.90 13.31 14.02
C THR A 150 -21.11 13.58 14.89
N ILE A 151 -21.39 14.85 15.17
CA ILE A 151 -22.47 15.29 16.06
C ILE A 151 -23.44 16.14 15.25
N ASP A 152 -24.71 15.76 15.19
CA ASP A 152 -25.71 16.57 14.49
C ASP A 152 -25.79 17.97 15.11
N GLY A 153 -25.74 19.00 14.27
CA GLY A 153 -25.79 20.39 14.74
C GLY A 153 -24.44 20.96 15.20
N CYS A 154 -23.36 20.18 15.24
CA CYS A 154 -22.00 20.68 15.42
C CYS A 154 -21.14 20.35 14.19
N PRO A 155 -20.64 21.34 13.44
CA PRO A 155 -19.80 21.10 12.27
C PRO A 155 -18.43 20.52 12.63
N SER A 156 -17.95 20.74 13.86
CA SER A 156 -16.68 20.20 14.34
C SER A 156 -16.86 18.78 14.89
N PRO A 157 -16.13 17.77 14.37
CA PRO A 157 -16.18 16.42 14.90
C PRO A 157 -15.53 16.35 16.29
N LEU A 158 -15.94 15.35 17.08
CA LEU A 158 -15.38 15.03 18.39
C LEU A 158 -14.40 13.85 18.26
N ASP A 159 -13.12 14.11 18.50
CA ASP A 159 -12.05 13.11 18.50
C ASP A 159 -11.73 12.68 19.94
N VAL A 160 -12.22 11.50 20.33
CA VAL A 160 -11.99 10.92 21.66
C VAL A 160 -10.75 10.04 21.65
N GLN A 161 -9.72 10.44 22.38
CA GLN A 161 -8.44 9.77 22.49
C GLN A 161 -8.34 9.01 23.82
N HIS A 162 -8.00 7.72 23.77
CA HIS A 162 -8.09 6.80 24.91
C HIS A 162 -6.73 6.48 25.52
N GLY A 163 -6.30 7.29 26.50
CA GLY A 163 -5.10 7.06 27.30
C GLY A 163 -3.80 7.00 26.51
N ARG A 164 -3.82 7.52 25.27
CA ARG A 164 -2.74 7.46 24.28
C ARG A 164 -2.75 8.73 23.43
N LEU A 165 -1.55 9.19 23.09
CA LEU A 165 -1.31 10.32 22.19
C LEU A 165 -0.32 9.94 21.09
N GLY A 166 -0.40 10.64 19.95
CA GLY A 166 0.50 10.47 18.82
C GLY A 166 -0.11 9.70 17.65
N VAL A 167 0.63 9.61 16.54
CA VAL A 167 0.10 9.11 15.25
C VAL A 167 -0.34 7.65 15.32
N VAL A 168 0.28 6.88 16.20
CA VAL A 168 0.02 5.46 16.45
C VAL A 168 -0.15 5.17 17.94
N GLY A 169 -0.45 6.21 18.74
CA GLY A 169 -0.62 6.11 20.19
C GLY A 169 0.69 5.75 20.90
N GLU A 170 1.83 6.18 20.36
CA GLU A 170 3.16 5.93 20.91
C GLU A 170 3.38 6.59 22.28
N GLN A 171 2.64 7.65 22.62
CA GLN A 171 2.72 8.32 23.91
C GLN A 171 1.66 7.75 24.87
N THR A 172 2.07 6.85 25.76
CA THR A 172 1.18 6.16 26.72
C THR A 172 1.26 6.71 28.14
N VAL A 173 2.25 7.56 28.43
CA VAL A 173 2.53 8.12 29.76
C VAL A 173 2.24 9.63 29.81
N PHE A 174 2.54 10.37 28.75
CA PHE A 174 2.29 11.80 28.69
C PHE A 174 0.81 12.21 28.91
N PRO A 175 -0.21 11.43 28.48
CA PRO A 175 -1.61 11.70 28.86
C PRO A 175 -1.84 11.89 30.36
N THR A 176 -1.16 11.09 31.21
CA THR A 176 -1.27 11.19 32.67
C THR A 176 -0.71 12.51 33.19
N VAL A 177 0.35 13.04 32.55
CA VAL A 177 0.92 14.35 32.90
C VAL A 177 -0.06 15.45 32.53
N LEU A 178 -0.60 15.44 31.31
CA LEU A 178 -1.56 16.46 30.85
C LEU A 178 -2.82 16.51 31.73
N ILE A 179 -3.35 15.35 32.10
CA ILE A 179 -4.54 15.23 32.94
C ILE A 179 -4.23 15.61 34.39
N GLY A 180 -3.06 15.22 34.91
CA GLY A 180 -2.65 15.53 36.29
C GLY A 180 -2.32 17.01 36.51
N HIS A 181 -1.84 17.71 35.48
CA HIS A 181 -1.49 19.12 35.55
C HIS A 181 -2.57 20.06 34.99
N ARG A 182 -3.72 19.51 34.57
CA ARG A 182 -4.80 20.29 33.98
C ARG A 182 -5.19 21.45 34.89
N ARG A 183 -5.40 22.62 34.29
CA ARG A 183 -5.89 23.82 34.96
C ARG A 183 -7.29 24.12 34.46
N HIS A 184 -8.08 24.74 35.34
CA HIS A 184 -9.35 25.28 34.94
C HIS A 184 -9.16 26.67 34.35
N ILE A 185 -9.68 26.88 33.14
CA ILE A 185 -9.69 28.16 32.44
C ILE A 185 -11.13 28.60 32.22
N VAL A 186 -11.36 29.91 32.23
CA VAL A 186 -12.69 30.48 31.95
C VAL A 186 -12.72 30.96 30.51
N VAL A 187 -13.64 30.41 29.71
CA VAL A 187 -13.90 30.81 28.33
C VAL A 187 -15.40 31.04 28.18
N ASP A 188 -15.78 32.24 27.72
CA ASP A 188 -17.19 32.64 27.56
C ASP A 188 -18.04 32.37 28.82
N GLY A 189 -17.49 32.74 30.00
CA GLY A 189 -18.13 32.56 31.30
C GLY A 189 -18.25 31.13 31.80
N SER A 190 -17.73 30.14 31.05
CA SER A 190 -17.76 28.72 31.41
C SER A 190 -16.37 28.21 31.77
N GLU A 191 -16.26 27.31 32.74
CA GLU A 191 -15.00 26.74 33.20
C GLU A 191 -14.66 25.45 32.45
N PHE A 192 -13.41 25.30 32.02
CA PHE A 192 -12.95 24.15 31.25
C PHE A 192 -11.56 23.65 31.67
N ALA A 193 -11.34 22.35 31.57
CA ALA A 193 -10.05 21.72 31.84
C ALA A 193 -9.10 21.77 30.61
N ALA A 194 -8.01 22.51 30.75
CA ALA A 194 -6.98 22.66 29.71
C ALA A 194 -5.56 22.43 30.28
N PRO A 195 -4.58 21.98 29.48
CA PRO A 195 -3.21 21.86 29.94
C PRO A 195 -2.56 23.24 30.15
N PRO A 196 -1.59 23.36 31.08
CA PRO A 196 -0.83 24.59 31.26
C PRO A 196 0.05 24.88 30.03
N PRO A 197 0.49 26.14 29.84
CA PRO A 197 1.26 26.54 28.65
C PRO A 197 2.54 25.74 28.43
N GLU A 198 3.23 25.32 29.50
CA GLU A 198 4.44 24.50 29.45
C GLU A 198 4.17 23.13 28.82
N ASP A 199 3.10 22.47 29.25
CA ASP A 199 2.66 21.18 28.73
C ASP A 199 2.14 21.30 27.29
N GLN A 200 1.47 22.40 26.97
CA GLN A 200 1.06 22.71 25.60
C GLN A 200 2.28 22.86 24.67
N LEU A 201 3.37 23.50 25.11
CA LEU A 201 4.61 23.57 24.31
C LEU A 201 5.21 22.18 24.06
N VAL A 202 5.25 21.31 25.08
CA VAL A 202 5.72 19.93 24.90
C VAL A 202 4.81 19.17 23.92
N LEU A 203 3.49 19.35 24.02
CA LEU A 203 2.51 18.74 23.13
C LEU A 203 2.67 19.22 21.67
N GLN A 204 2.97 20.50 21.47
CA GLN A 204 3.29 21.06 20.15
C GLN A 204 4.48 20.34 19.52
N GLY A 205 5.55 20.12 20.29
CA GLY A 205 6.72 19.35 19.86
C GLY A 205 6.41 17.90 19.47
N LEU A 206 5.39 17.28 20.07
CA LEU A 206 4.96 15.93 19.76
C LEU A 206 4.08 15.82 18.52
N GLN A 207 3.27 16.84 18.22
CA GLN A 207 2.15 16.68 17.28
C GLN A 207 2.19 17.61 16.06
N ARG A 208 3.00 18.69 16.06
CA ARG A 208 2.87 19.76 15.05
C ARG A 208 3.92 19.76 13.96
N VAL A 209 5.00 19.01 14.15
CA VAL A 209 5.96 18.71 13.07
C VAL A 209 5.71 17.31 12.51
N TRP A 210 5.32 16.38 13.36
CA TRP A 210 5.18 14.98 13.00
C TRP A 210 3.87 14.72 12.23
N GLY A 211 3.98 14.27 10.97
CA GLY A 211 2.81 13.90 10.15
C GLY A 211 1.95 15.07 9.65
N ARG A 212 2.35 16.31 9.90
CA ARG A 212 1.71 17.54 9.39
C ARG A 212 2.47 18.06 8.17
N LEU A 213 1.74 18.66 7.22
CA LEU A 213 2.29 19.21 5.97
C LEU A 213 2.68 20.69 6.07
N ARG A 214 2.12 21.39 7.07
CA ARG A 214 2.29 22.82 7.30
C ARG A 214 2.15 23.15 8.79
N ILE A 215 2.67 24.29 9.21
CA ILE A 215 2.38 24.96 10.48
C ILE A 215 1.42 26.10 10.19
N ALA A 216 0.32 26.18 10.94
CA ALA A 216 -0.70 27.23 10.77
C ALA A 216 -0.32 28.51 11.53
N LEU A 217 -0.87 29.65 11.12
CA LEU A 217 -0.64 30.92 11.83
C LEU A 217 -1.13 30.87 13.28
N CYS A 218 -2.26 30.21 13.58
CA CYS A 218 -2.76 30.09 14.96
C CYS A 218 -1.72 29.44 15.91
N ASP A 219 -1.05 28.38 15.45
CA ASP A 219 0.01 27.68 16.19
C ASP A 219 1.22 28.60 16.45
N VAL A 220 1.61 29.37 15.43
CA VAL A 220 2.71 30.34 15.51
C VAL A 220 2.37 31.45 16.50
N VAL A 221 1.17 32.05 16.38
CA VAL A 221 0.67 33.12 17.25
C VAL A 221 0.63 32.63 18.69
N PHE A 222 0.01 31.47 18.94
CA PHE A 222 -0.05 30.86 20.27
C PHE A 222 1.36 30.70 20.86
N THR A 223 2.30 30.15 20.10
CA THR A 223 3.66 29.88 20.59
C THR A 223 4.42 31.17 20.87
N MET A 224 4.34 32.16 19.98
CA MET A 224 4.95 33.47 20.17
C MET A 224 4.40 34.17 21.41
N SER A 225 3.08 34.23 21.55
CA SER A 225 2.42 34.85 22.70
C SER A 225 2.77 34.14 24.01
N THR A 226 2.86 32.82 24.01
CA THR A 226 3.23 32.02 25.19
C THR A 226 4.67 32.27 25.62
N ILE A 227 5.62 32.31 24.68
CA ILE A 227 7.03 32.55 25.00
C ILE A 227 7.28 34.01 25.41
N ARG A 228 6.68 34.99 24.72
CA ARG A 228 6.87 36.42 25.00
C ARG A 228 6.34 36.87 26.35
N ARG A 229 5.41 36.13 26.97
CA ARG A 229 4.92 36.41 28.34
C ARG A 229 6.00 36.26 29.42
N GLY A 230 7.09 35.55 29.13
CA GLY A 230 8.30 35.53 29.97
C GLY A 230 8.22 34.70 31.27
N SER A 231 7.12 33.98 31.52
CA SER A 231 6.88 33.25 32.77
C SER A 231 7.02 31.72 32.67
N LEU A 232 7.66 31.21 31.59
CA LEU A 232 7.77 29.77 31.35
C LEU A 232 8.87 29.11 32.20
N ASP A 233 8.54 27.99 32.81
CA ASP A 233 9.52 27.10 33.43
C ASP A 233 10.20 26.22 32.36
N TRP A 234 11.34 26.71 31.86
CA TRP A 234 12.12 26.01 30.84
C TRP A 234 12.76 24.72 31.35
N ASP A 235 13.11 24.63 32.63
CA ASP A 235 13.70 23.43 33.21
C ASP A 235 12.67 22.30 33.24
N TYR A 236 11.45 22.62 33.65
CA TYR A 236 10.31 21.71 33.56
C TYR A 236 10.05 21.28 32.11
N ILE A 237 9.93 22.23 31.18
CA ILE A 237 9.66 21.92 29.75
C ILE A 237 10.72 20.96 29.20
N LEU A 238 12.00 21.24 29.45
CA LEU A 238 13.10 20.40 28.96
C LEU A 238 13.12 19.02 29.62
N ALA A 239 12.90 18.94 30.93
CA ALA A 239 12.84 17.68 31.67
C ALA A 239 11.68 16.80 31.15
N THR A 240 10.49 17.38 31.03
CA THR A 240 9.29 16.71 30.53
C THR A 240 9.48 16.30 29.06
N ALA A 241 10.00 17.18 28.21
CA ALA A 241 10.26 16.86 26.81
C ALA A 241 11.30 15.75 26.63
N ARG A 242 12.34 15.67 27.48
CA ARG A 242 13.30 14.55 27.46
C ARG A 242 12.63 13.26 27.90
N ARG A 243 11.91 13.28 29.03
CA ARG A 243 11.24 12.12 29.61
C ARG A 243 10.24 11.47 28.65
N HIS A 244 9.54 12.27 27.86
CA HIS A 244 8.52 11.80 26.91
C HIS A 244 8.99 11.74 25.44
N GLY A 245 10.30 11.89 25.21
CA GLY A 245 10.88 11.80 23.86
C GLY A 245 10.38 12.88 22.89
N ALA A 246 9.97 14.02 23.42
CA ALA A 246 9.50 15.19 22.67
C ALA A 246 10.61 16.18 22.34
N LEU A 247 11.78 16.14 23.01
CA LEU A 247 12.80 17.19 22.91
C LEU A 247 13.22 17.50 21.46
N ALA A 248 13.46 16.47 20.64
CA ALA A 248 13.85 16.68 19.24
C ALA A 248 12.72 17.31 18.41
N GLY A 249 11.48 16.93 18.67
CA GLY A 249 10.30 17.49 18.01
C GLY A 249 10.03 18.93 18.44
N LEU A 250 10.14 19.21 19.75
CA LEU A 250 10.06 20.55 20.33
C LEU A 250 11.13 21.47 19.75
N GLY A 251 12.40 21.03 19.72
CA GLY A 251 13.49 21.79 19.11
C GLY A 251 13.30 22.04 17.62
N CYS A 252 12.75 21.08 16.88
CA CYS A 252 12.42 21.25 15.47
C CYS A 252 11.28 22.27 15.27
N TYR A 253 10.21 22.16 16.06
CA TYR A 253 9.07 23.07 16.00
C TYR A 253 9.48 24.51 16.33
N LEU A 254 10.16 24.71 17.47
CA LEU A 254 10.64 26.00 17.90
C LEU A 254 11.68 26.59 16.95
N SER A 255 12.45 25.76 16.23
CA SER A 255 13.35 26.24 15.18
C SER A 255 12.58 26.97 14.08
N TYR A 256 11.43 26.45 13.66
CA TYR A 256 10.61 27.10 12.64
C TYR A 256 9.89 28.33 13.17
N VAL A 257 9.31 28.27 14.37
CA VAL A 257 8.66 29.45 14.98
C VAL A 257 9.68 30.58 15.20
N ASP A 258 10.90 30.26 15.64
CA ASP A 258 11.99 31.23 15.82
C ASP A 258 12.54 31.78 14.49
N GLN A 259 12.53 30.99 13.41
CA GLN A 259 12.81 31.49 12.05
C GLN A 259 11.74 32.48 11.60
N ILE A 260 10.45 32.11 11.72
CA ILE A 260 9.32 32.96 11.36
C ILE A 260 9.36 34.27 12.17
N HIS A 261 9.63 34.19 13.47
CA HIS A 261 9.75 35.37 14.31
C HIS A 261 10.88 36.31 13.85
N ARG A 262 12.04 35.76 13.48
CA ARG A 262 13.14 36.56 12.93
C ARG A 262 12.78 37.19 11.59
N ASP A 263 12.11 36.45 10.72
CA ASP A 263 11.72 36.95 9.40
C ASP A 263 10.66 38.05 9.50
N VAL A 264 9.77 37.98 10.50
CA VAL A 264 8.61 38.90 10.65
C VAL A 264 8.89 40.06 11.60
N PHE A 265 9.70 39.86 12.65
CA PHE A 265 9.98 40.80 13.75
C PHE A 265 11.48 41.12 13.92
N TRP A 266 12.35 40.63 13.04
CA TRP A 266 13.78 40.95 12.98
C TRP A 266 14.58 40.66 14.26
N GLN A 267 14.03 39.81 15.13
CA GLN A 267 14.66 39.46 16.41
C GLN A 267 14.40 37.98 16.76
N PRO A 268 15.29 37.34 17.54
CA PRO A 268 15.07 35.97 18.00
C PRO A 268 13.84 35.86 18.91
N LEU A 269 13.11 34.75 18.83
CA LEU A 269 12.04 34.45 19.79
C LEU A 269 12.59 33.73 21.02
N VAL A 270 13.51 32.78 20.78
CA VAL A 270 14.10 31.95 21.82
C VAL A 270 15.46 32.54 22.23
N ALA A 271 15.66 32.73 23.54
CA ALA A 271 16.91 33.25 24.10
C ALA A 271 18.12 32.33 23.81
N GLU A 272 19.30 32.93 23.61
CA GLU A 272 20.52 32.23 23.14
C GLU A 272 20.91 30.99 23.97
N PRO A 273 20.83 30.98 25.31
CA PRO A 273 21.14 29.78 26.11
C PRO A 273 20.23 28.59 25.75
N MET A 274 18.96 28.85 25.48
CA MET A 274 17.98 27.81 25.16
C MET A 274 18.12 27.27 23.74
N ARG A 275 18.65 28.06 22.81
CA ARG A 275 18.82 27.66 21.40
C ARG A 275 19.80 26.51 21.23
N GLY A 276 20.87 26.48 22.03
CA GLY A 276 21.83 25.39 22.06
C GLY A 276 21.20 24.11 22.62
N VAL A 277 20.50 24.23 23.74
CA VAL A 277 19.86 23.10 24.45
C VAL A 277 18.75 22.45 23.62
N LEU A 278 17.93 23.26 22.95
CA LEU A 278 16.84 22.79 22.09
C LEU A 278 17.33 22.26 20.73
N GLY A 279 18.57 22.56 20.34
CA GLY A 279 19.14 22.10 19.07
C GLY A 279 18.37 22.64 17.86
N LEU A 280 18.18 23.97 17.80
CA LEU A 280 17.37 24.62 16.76
C LEU A 280 18.00 24.56 15.35
N ARG A 281 19.23 24.07 15.19
CA ARG A 281 19.95 24.07 13.91
C ARG A 281 19.74 22.78 13.10
N GLY A 282 19.78 22.92 11.77
CA GLY A 282 19.87 21.81 10.83
C GLY A 282 18.55 21.15 10.41
N TRP A 283 17.41 21.78 10.71
CA TRP A 283 16.08 21.30 10.32
C TRP A 283 15.63 21.75 8.92
N GLY A 284 16.27 22.78 8.38
CA GLY A 284 15.91 23.39 7.08
C GLY A 284 15.23 24.74 7.26
N ARG A 285 14.84 25.36 6.13
CA ARG A 285 14.13 26.63 6.11
C ARG A 285 12.62 26.40 6.08
N VAL A 286 11.88 27.31 6.72
CA VAL A 286 10.42 27.38 6.65
C VAL A 286 9.98 28.54 5.76
N GLU A 287 8.98 28.32 4.93
CA GLU A 287 8.52 29.28 3.91
C GLU A 287 6.99 29.30 3.86
N PHE A 288 6.38 30.47 3.69
CA PHE A 288 4.92 30.60 3.64
C PHE A 288 4.44 30.51 2.20
N HIS A 289 3.65 29.47 1.88
CA HIS A 289 2.98 29.35 0.59
C HIS A 289 1.82 28.36 0.63
N GLU A 290 0.87 28.55 -0.29
CA GLU A 290 -0.35 27.73 -0.38
C GLU A 290 -1.07 27.66 0.98
N GLY A 291 -1.24 28.83 1.61
CA GLY A 291 -2.01 29.06 2.82
C GLY A 291 -1.34 28.63 4.12
N GLY A 292 -0.02 28.40 4.19
CA GLY A 292 0.64 28.10 5.46
C GLY A 292 2.16 27.97 5.41
N TYR A 293 2.79 27.80 6.56
CA TYR A 293 4.24 27.61 6.66
C TYR A 293 4.65 26.17 6.37
N ARG A 294 5.44 25.97 5.33
CA ARG A 294 5.93 24.66 4.88
C ARG A 294 7.42 24.48 5.15
N PHE A 295 7.82 23.23 5.32
CA PHE A 295 9.17 22.83 5.71
C PHE A 295 9.56 21.51 5.00
N PRO A 296 10.85 21.14 4.94
CA PRO A 296 11.31 19.97 4.18
C PRO A 296 10.89 18.63 4.82
N LEU A 297 9.62 18.25 4.60
CA LEU A 297 8.90 17.19 5.29
C LEU A 297 9.64 15.85 5.31
N ALA A 298 10.13 15.37 4.16
CA ALA A 298 10.77 14.05 4.06
C ALA A 298 12.06 13.97 4.91
N ARG A 299 12.87 15.03 4.88
CA ARG A 299 14.09 15.15 5.68
C ARG A 299 13.77 15.26 7.17
N VAL A 300 12.76 16.03 7.53
CA VAL A 300 12.39 16.30 8.93
C VAL A 300 11.77 15.06 9.57
N ASN A 301 10.79 14.44 8.92
CA ASN A 301 10.12 13.24 9.42
C ASN A 301 11.10 12.07 9.55
N SER A 302 11.98 11.83 8.57
CA SER A 302 12.98 10.75 8.69
C SER A 302 13.96 11.00 9.84
N ARG A 303 14.43 12.23 10.02
CA ARG A 303 15.36 12.58 11.10
C ARG A 303 14.71 12.50 12.48
N LEU A 304 13.48 13.00 12.62
CA LEU A 304 12.70 12.88 13.85
C LEU A 304 12.39 11.41 14.17
N TYR A 305 12.07 10.59 13.17
CA TYR A 305 11.80 9.15 13.33
C TYR A 305 12.96 8.45 13.99
N VAL A 306 14.14 8.61 13.38
CA VAL A 306 15.37 7.94 13.84
C VAL A 306 15.74 8.42 15.24
N ARG A 307 15.62 9.72 15.50
CA ARG A 307 15.93 10.28 16.83
C ARG A 307 14.97 9.80 17.91
N GLN A 308 13.67 9.75 17.62
CA GLN A 308 12.66 9.32 18.59
C GLN A 308 12.75 7.81 18.85
N LEU A 309 12.97 7.00 17.81
CA LEU A 309 13.17 5.57 17.96
C LEU A 309 14.43 5.26 18.78
N ARG A 310 15.56 5.90 18.47
CA ARG A 310 16.79 5.76 19.27
C ARG A 310 16.60 6.21 20.71
N GLY A 311 15.92 7.33 20.95
CA GLY A 311 15.63 7.83 22.28
C GLY A 311 14.82 6.84 23.11
N ARG A 312 13.77 6.25 22.52
CA ARG A 312 12.94 5.24 23.22
C ARG A 312 13.67 3.93 23.47
N LEU A 313 14.49 3.47 22.52
CA LEU A 313 15.34 2.29 22.72
C LEU A 313 16.35 2.53 23.85
N ALA A 314 16.99 3.70 23.89
CA ALA A 314 17.90 4.08 24.97
C ALA A 314 17.20 4.18 26.33
N ALA A 315 15.97 4.68 26.36
CA ALA A 315 15.12 4.74 27.55
C ALA A 315 14.46 3.39 27.92
N ARG A 316 14.72 2.31 27.18
CA ARG A 316 14.10 0.97 27.34
C ARG A 316 12.57 0.98 27.28
N ASP A 317 11.98 1.96 26.59
CA ASP A 317 10.55 2.00 26.29
C ASP A 317 10.22 1.15 25.05
N TRP A 318 10.17 -0.17 25.27
CA TRP A 318 9.88 -1.14 24.22
C TRP A 318 8.48 -0.98 23.64
N THR A 319 7.51 -0.58 24.47
CA THR A 319 6.12 -0.41 24.03
C THR A 319 5.98 0.75 23.06
N GLY A 320 6.59 1.89 23.36
CA GLY A 320 6.64 3.04 22.48
C GLY A 320 7.44 2.78 21.21
N ALA A 321 8.59 2.10 21.33
CA ALA A 321 9.42 1.74 20.18
C ALA A 321 8.67 0.81 19.20
N ALA A 322 7.98 -0.21 19.70
CA ALA A 322 7.20 -1.14 18.88
C ALA A 322 6.06 -0.42 18.13
N ARG A 323 5.40 0.56 18.76
CA ARG A 323 4.36 1.37 18.10
C ARG A 323 4.94 2.28 17.03
N LEU A 324 6.05 2.96 17.30
CA LEU A 324 6.71 3.83 16.32
C LEU A 324 7.01 3.12 15.00
N VAL A 325 7.39 1.84 15.03
CA VAL A 325 7.65 1.02 13.83
C VAL A 325 6.41 0.85 12.93
N LEU A 326 5.20 1.07 13.46
CA LEU A 326 3.96 1.04 12.68
C LEU A 326 3.74 2.31 11.85
N ILE A 327 4.45 3.41 12.12
CA ILE A 327 4.22 4.70 11.47
C ILE A 327 4.42 4.63 9.95
N PRO A 328 5.49 4.03 9.40
CA PRO A 328 5.63 3.87 7.95
C PRO A 328 4.45 3.11 7.32
N ALA A 329 3.94 2.08 8.01
CA ALA A 329 2.80 1.29 7.54
C ALA A 329 1.49 2.10 7.56
N VAL A 330 1.24 2.85 8.63
CA VAL A 330 0.06 3.73 8.74
C VAL A 330 0.13 4.89 7.77
N ALA A 331 1.31 5.48 7.57
CA ALA A 331 1.54 6.53 6.57
C ALA A 331 1.31 6.00 5.15
N ALA A 332 1.78 4.80 4.83
CA ALA A 332 1.50 4.14 3.57
C ALA A 332 0.00 3.87 3.39
N ALA A 333 -0.69 3.39 4.43
CA ALA A 333 -2.14 3.15 4.39
C ALA A 333 -2.97 4.45 4.22
N ARG A 334 -2.56 5.56 4.85
CA ARG A 334 -3.20 6.88 4.70
C ARG A 334 -2.90 7.50 3.33
N ALA A 335 -1.66 7.41 2.85
CA ALA A 335 -1.30 7.82 1.49
C ALA A 335 -2.09 7.02 0.45
N PHE A 336 -2.25 5.71 0.66
CA PHE A 336 -3.08 4.83 -0.15
C PHE A 336 -4.56 5.26 -0.15
N ARG A 337 -5.14 5.60 1.02
CA ARG A 337 -6.52 6.14 1.09
C ARG A 337 -6.66 7.52 0.45
N ARG A 338 -5.66 8.40 0.56
CA ARG A 338 -5.66 9.74 -0.07
C ARG A 338 -5.52 9.64 -1.58
N LEU A 339 -4.64 8.77 -2.08
CA LEU A 339 -4.54 8.45 -3.49
C LEU A 339 -5.84 7.81 -4.01
N ALA A 340 -6.46 6.91 -3.24
CA ALA A 340 -7.75 6.33 -3.59
C ALA A 340 -8.89 7.37 -3.66
N ARG A 341 -8.87 8.40 -2.79
CA ARG A 341 -9.83 9.53 -2.81
C ARG A 341 -9.50 10.60 -3.84
N GLY A 342 -8.23 10.79 -4.22
CA GLY A 342 -7.83 11.67 -5.33
C GLY A 342 -8.06 11.03 -6.71
N LEU A 343 -8.38 9.74 -6.74
CA LEU A 343 -8.72 8.97 -7.94
C LEU A 343 -10.22 8.68 -8.07
N THR A 344 -11.06 9.16 -7.14
CA THR A 344 -12.49 9.33 -7.40
C THR A 344 -12.67 10.64 -8.17
N PRO A 345 -13.09 10.61 -9.44
CA PRO A 345 -13.57 11.82 -10.10
C PRO A 345 -14.74 12.38 -9.27
N ALA A 346 -14.97 13.69 -9.36
CA ALA A 346 -16.22 14.32 -8.95
C ALA A 346 -17.39 13.41 -9.35
N ALA A 347 -18.33 13.20 -8.43
CA ALA A 347 -19.47 12.32 -8.59
C ALA A 347 -20.05 12.43 -10.00
N ALA A 348 -19.72 11.48 -10.87
CA ALA A 348 -20.55 11.20 -12.01
C ALA A 348 -21.92 10.78 -11.46
N PRO A 349 -23.03 11.19 -12.07
CA PRO A 349 -24.37 10.86 -11.59
C PRO A 349 -24.47 9.34 -11.43
N PRO A 350 -25.26 8.84 -10.47
CA PRO A 350 -25.37 7.42 -10.23
C PRO A 350 -25.79 6.75 -11.54
N ARG A 351 -24.89 5.98 -12.17
CA ARG A 351 -25.27 5.03 -13.21
C ARG A 351 -25.95 3.85 -12.54
N GLY A 352 -27.15 4.12 -12.01
CA GLY A 352 -28.15 3.11 -11.76
C GLY A 352 -28.61 2.51 -13.09
N ASN A 353 -28.87 1.21 -13.09
CA ASN A 353 -29.61 0.46 -14.10
C ASN A 353 -28.99 0.00 -15.43
N GLU A 354 -27.77 0.36 -15.84
CA GLU A 354 -27.20 -0.26 -17.07
C GLU A 354 -26.53 -1.64 -16.84
N ARG A 355 -26.14 -1.96 -15.60
CA ARG A 355 -25.51 -3.27 -15.29
C ARG A 355 -26.50 -4.42 -15.09
N ALA A 356 -27.77 -4.11 -14.87
CA ALA A 356 -28.81 -5.10 -14.57
C ALA A 356 -29.43 -5.75 -15.83
N MET A 357 -29.04 -5.34 -17.04
CA MET A 357 -29.68 -5.80 -18.28
C MET A 357 -28.69 -6.23 -19.36
N ARG A 358 -27.58 -6.87 -18.96
CA ARG A 358 -26.71 -7.58 -19.91
C ARG A 358 -27.25 -8.98 -20.13
N THR A 359 -27.59 -9.31 -21.37
CA THR A 359 -27.96 -10.66 -21.79
C THR A 359 -26.86 -11.65 -21.42
N ALA A 360 -27.22 -12.90 -21.12
CA ALA A 360 -26.27 -13.96 -20.77
C ALA A 360 -25.20 -14.22 -21.85
N ASP A 361 -25.43 -13.75 -23.08
CA ASP A 361 -24.55 -13.92 -24.25
C ASP A 361 -23.52 -12.81 -24.47
N ALA A 362 -23.48 -11.76 -23.63
CA ALA A 362 -22.46 -10.72 -23.79
C ALA A 362 -21.04 -11.25 -23.47
N PRO A 363 -20.00 -10.95 -24.29
CA PRO A 363 -18.66 -11.48 -24.07
C PRO A 363 -18.05 -10.91 -22.78
N ILE A 364 -17.42 -11.78 -21.99
CA ILE A 364 -16.75 -11.40 -20.73
C ILE A 364 -15.55 -10.51 -21.06
N ARG A 365 -15.44 -9.36 -20.40
CA ARG A 365 -14.34 -8.40 -20.57
C ARG A 365 -13.35 -8.52 -19.42
N VAL A 366 -12.11 -8.90 -19.72
CA VAL A 366 -11.07 -9.20 -18.75
C VAL A 366 -9.90 -8.25 -18.94
N LEU A 367 -9.50 -7.56 -17.87
CA LEU A 367 -8.19 -6.92 -17.81
C LEU A 367 -7.17 -7.93 -17.28
N MET A 368 -6.30 -8.43 -18.15
CA MET A 368 -5.21 -9.32 -17.77
C MET A 368 -3.97 -8.49 -17.36
N ILE A 369 -3.51 -8.65 -16.13
CA ILE A 369 -2.35 -7.91 -15.60
C ILE A 369 -1.15 -8.86 -15.48
N THR A 370 -0.02 -8.47 -16.05
CA THR A 370 1.22 -9.27 -15.99
C THR A 370 2.48 -8.42 -15.97
N SER A 371 3.48 -8.82 -15.20
CA SER A 371 4.84 -8.27 -15.31
C SER A 371 5.66 -8.89 -16.44
N GLU A 372 5.14 -9.97 -17.03
CA GLU A 372 5.81 -10.79 -18.02
C GLU A 372 4.98 -10.88 -19.29
N TRP A 373 5.51 -10.33 -20.36
CA TRP A 373 4.89 -10.31 -21.68
C TRP A 373 5.98 -10.32 -22.75
N PRO A 374 5.81 -11.04 -23.88
CA PRO A 374 6.73 -10.94 -25.00
C PRO A 374 6.64 -9.54 -25.61
N VAL A 375 7.78 -8.84 -25.73
CA VAL A 375 7.88 -7.56 -26.43
C VAL A 375 8.91 -7.69 -27.55
N PRO A 376 8.86 -6.88 -28.62
CA PRO A 376 9.75 -7.00 -29.78
C PRO A 376 11.24 -6.66 -29.53
N ASP A 377 11.71 -6.64 -28.27
CA ASP A 377 13.06 -6.17 -27.88
C ASP A 377 14.20 -7.17 -28.14
N GLY A 378 13.94 -8.23 -28.91
CA GLY A 378 14.92 -9.25 -29.30
C GLY A 378 15.42 -10.14 -28.16
N ARG A 379 14.91 -9.99 -26.93
CA ARG A 379 15.35 -10.81 -25.79
C ARG A 379 14.56 -12.11 -25.72
N PRO A 380 15.20 -13.27 -25.54
CA PRO A 380 14.51 -14.52 -25.29
C PRO A 380 13.73 -14.43 -23.97
N ARG A 381 12.41 -14.56 -24.03
CA ARG A 381 11.54 -14.54 -22.84
C ARG A 381 10.87 -15.88 -22.62
N THR A 382 10.81 -16.27 -21.35
CA THR A 382 10.42 -17.60 -20.87
C THR A 382 8.91 -17.84 -20.76
N THR A 383 8.06 -16.86 -21.12
CA THR A 383 6.64 -16.87 -20.71
C THR A 383 5.64 -16.70 -21.85
N TYR A 384 5.93 -17.38 -22.96
CA TYR A 384 5.01 -17.49 -24.10
C TYR A 384 3.62 -18.03 -23.69
N PHE A 385 3.55 -18.89 -22.67
CA PHE A 385 2.30 -19.45 -22.17
C PHE A 385 1.26 -18.41 -21.73
N ILE A 386 1.67 -17.22 -21.26
CA ILE A 386 0.71 -16.15 -20.88
C ILE A 386 0.06 -15.55 -22.12
N LYS A 387 0.86 -15.30 -23.16
CA LYS A 387 0.37 -14.83 -24.46
C LYS A 387 -0.59 -15.85 -25.06
N ARG A 388 -0.19 -17.13 -25.08
CA ARG A 388 -1.02 -18.23 -25.57
C ARG A 388 -2.37 -18.29 -24.84
N GLN A 389 -2.37 -18.25 -23.50
CA GLN A 389 -3.62 -18.25 -22.73
C GLN A 389 -4.52 -17.06 -23.08
N ALA A 390 -3.95 -15.85 -23.26
CA ALA A 390 -4.70 -14.68 -23.67
C ALA A 390 -5.32 -14.86 -25.08
N GLU A 391 -4.56 -15.38 -26.03
CA GLU A 391 -5.01 -15.64 -27.41
C GLU A 391 -6.12 -16.70 -27.48
N PHE A 392 -6.00 -17.79 -26.70
CA PHE A 392 -7.05 -18.81 -26.64
C PHE A 392 -8.31 -18.31 -25.95
N LEU A 393 -8.18 -17.48 -24.91
CA LEU A 393 -9.34 -16.79 -24.30
C LEU A 393 -10.03 -15.87 -25.31
N GLN A 394 -9.27 -15.11 -26.10
CA GLN A 394 -9.81 -14.26 -27.17
C GLN A 394 -10.51 -15.09 -28.25
N ALA A 395 -9.91 -16.19 -28.69
CA ALA A 395 -10.50 -17.12 -29.65
C ALA A 395 -11.78 -17.79 -29.12
N ALA A 396 -11.90 -17.97 -27.80
CA ALA A 396 -13.08 -18.49 -27.13
C ALA A 396 -14.16 -17.42 -26.85
N GLY A 397 -14.00 -16.20 -27.36
CA GLY A 397 -15.00 -15.12 -27.25
C GLY A 397 -14.86 -14.22 -26.01
N VAL A 398 -13.78 -14.34 -25.24
CA VAL A 398 -13.49 -13.42 -24.12
C VAL A 398 -12.77 -12.18 -24.65
N GLN A 399 -13.26 -10.99 -24.32
CA GLN A 399 -12.52 -9.77 -24.61
C GLN A 399 -11.39 -9.58 -23.60
N VAL A 400 -10.19 -10.03 -23.95
CA VAL A 400 -8.99 -9.88 -23.12
C VAL A 400 -8.21 -8.65 -23.54
N ASP A 401 -8.04 -7.73 -22.60
CA ASP A 401 -7.11 -6.61 -22.70
C ASP A 401 -5.92 -6.85 -21.77
N VAL A 402 -4.69 -6.72 -22.29
CA VAL A 402 -3.47 -7.06 -21.57
C VAL A 402 -2.75 -5.80 -21.11
N PHE A 403 -2.66 -5.62 -19.80
CA PHE A 403 -1.85 -4.59 -19.17
C PHE A 403 -0.51 -5.20 -18.72
N HIS A 404 0.53 -4.97 -19.51
CA HIS A 404 1.89 -5.40 -19.18
C HIS A 404 2.68 -4.26 -18.50
N PHE A 405 3.52 -4.59 -17.52
CA PHE A 405 4.38 -3.61 -16.85
C PHE A 405 5.76 -4.17 -16.47
N LYS A 406 6.73 -3.29 -16.19
CA LYS A 406 8.09 -3.71 -15.83
C LYS A 406 8.26 -3.79 -14.30
N GLY A 407 8.04 -4.97 -13.70
CA GLY A 407 8.20 -5.17 -12.26
C GLY A 407 9.63 -4.97 -11.74
N ALA A 408 10.64 -5.57 -12.40
CA ALA A 408 12.10 -5.40 -12.18
C ALA A 408 12.57 -5.29 -10.72
N LYS A 409 11.83 -5.87 -9.76
CA LYS A 409 12.05 -5.74 -8.31
C LYS A 409 12.14 -4.29 -7.82
N ASN A 410 11.59 -3.32 -8.56
CA ASN A 410 11.66 -1.90 -8.23
C ASN A 410 10.29 -1.40 -7.73
N PRO A 411 10.15 -1.02 -6.44
CA PRO A 411 8.89 -0.56 -5.86
C PRO A 411 8.23 0.59 -6.62
N TRP A 412 9.01 1.50 -7.21
CA TRP A 412 8.49 2.64 -7.98
C TRP A 412 7.81 2.21 -9.26
N ASN A 413 8.32 1.16 -9.92
CA ASN A 413 7.68 0.63 -11.11
C ASN A 413 6.34 -0.02 -10.78
N TYR A 414 6.24 -0.71 -9.65
CA TYR A 414 4.97 -1.27 -9.16
C TYR A 414 3.97 -0.15 -8.81
N LEU A 415 4.43 0.92 -8.15
CA LEU A 415 3.57 2.06 -7.84
C LEU A 415 3.06 2.77 -9.11
N ARG A 416 3.94 3.02 -10.09
CA ARG A 416 3.56 3.61 -11.38
C ARG A 416 2.59 2.70 -12.14
N ALA A 417 2.87 1.40 -12.18
CA ALA A 417 2.00 0.42 -12.81
C ALA A 417 0.63 0.35 -12.12
N TRP A 418 0.58 0.46 -10.79
CA TRP A 418 -0.67 0.54 -10.04
C TRP A 418 -1.52 1.74 -10.45
N VAL A 419 -0.94 2.94 -10.55
CA VAL A 419 -1.67 4.15 -11.00
C VAL A 419 -2.23 3.97 -12.42
N LEU A 420 -1.44 3.38 -13.33
CA LEU A 420 -1.85 3.17 -14.72
C LEU A 420 -2.93 2.08 -14.85
N ALA A 421 -2.77 0.96 -14.14
CA ALA A 421 -3.77 -0.11 -14.10
C ALA A 421 -5.11 0.39 -13.55
N ARG A 422 -5.09 1.28 -12.54
CA ARG A 422 -6.28 1.93 -11.98
C ARG A 422 -7.05 2.77 -12.97
N ARG A 423 -6.35 3.65 -13.69
CA ARG A 423 -6.95 4.48 -14.73
C ARG A 423 -7.56 3.63 -15.83
N ARG A 424 -6.88 2.54 -16.21
CA ARG A 424 -7.39 1.61 -17.22
C ARG A 424 -8.66 0.91 -16.76
N MET A 425 -8.67 0.38 -15.53
CA MET A 425 -9.83 -0.26 -14.91
C MET A 425 -11.07 0.65 -14.86
N SER A 426 -10.90 1.94 -14.57
CA SER A 426 -12.03 2.88 -14.49
C SER A 426 -12.58 3.33 -15.85
N GLN A 427 -11.76 3.29 -16.91
CA GLN A 427 -12.12 3.83 -18.22
C GLN A 427 -12.79 2.82 -19.17
N HIS A 428 -12.50 1.53 -19.06
CA HIS A 428 -12.82 0.54 -20.11
C HIS A 428 -13.89 -0.49 -19.71
N GLY A 429 -14.53 -0.30 -18.55
CA GLY A 429 -15.71 -1.07 -18.16
C GLY A 429 -15.50 -2.59 -18.02
N TYR A 430 -14.33 -3.08 -17.63
CA TYR A 430 -14.10 -4.53 -17.50
C TYR A 430 -15.05 -5.20 -16.48
N ASP A 431 -15.28 -6.50 -16.68
CA ASP A 431 -16.11 -7.32 -15.80
C ASP A 431 -15.29 -7.93 -14.66
N LEU A 432 -14.01 -8.25 -14.91
CA LEU A 432 -13.06 -8.73 -13.91
C LEU A 432 -11.59 -8.41 -14.27
N VAL A 433 -10.71 -8.57 -13.29
CA VAL A 433 -9.25 -8.53 -13.46
C VAL A 433 -8.68 -9.94 -13.28
N HIS A 434 -7.85 -10.39 -14.23
CA HIS A 434 -7.08 -11.62 -14.09
C HIS A 434 -5.58 -11.30 -14.00
N ALA A 435 -5.01 -11.41 -12.80
CA ALA A 435 -3.58 -11.22 -12.61
C ALA A 435 -2.79 -12.51 -12.80
N GLN A 436 -1.72 -12.44 -13.58
CA GLN A 436 -0.74 -13.50 -13.75
C GLN A 436 0.37 -13.29 -12.73
N PHE A 437 0.59 -14.27 -11.86
CA PHE A 437 1.42 -14.21 -10.66
C PHE A 437 0.83 -13.37 -9.51
N GLY A 438 1.10 -13.79 -8.28
CA GLY A 438 0.60 -13.14 -7.06
C GLY A 438 0.97 -11.65 -6.94
N MET A 439 2.17 -11.26 -7.37
CA MET A 439 2.62 -9.85 -7.32
C MET A 439 1.84 -8.94 -8.25
N SER A 440 1.44 -9.43 -9.42
CA SER A 440 0.57 -8.68 -10.34
C SER A 440 -0.79 -8.42 -9.71
N GLY A 441 -1.26 -9.33 -8.84
CA GLY A 441 -2.50 -9.18 -8.07
C GLY A 441 -2.50 -7.95 -7.14
N LEU A 442 -1.33 -7.51 -6.66
CA LEU A 442 -1.22 -6.29 -5.85
C LEU A 442 -1.72 -5.04 -6.60
N LEU A 443 -1.55 -4.99 -7.93
CA LEU A 443 -1.95 -3.85 -8.74
C LEU A 443 -3.49 -3.69 -8.76
N ALA A 444 -4.22 -4.79 -8.56
CA ALA A 444 -5.67 -4.80 -8.51
C ALA A 444 -6.24 -4.40 -7.14
N LEU A 445 -5.40 -4.22 -6.11
CA LEU A 445 -5.84 -3.87 -4.75
C LEU A 445 -5.80 -2.35 -4.47
N PRO A 446 -6.83 -1.77 -3.84
CA PRO A 446 -8.05 -2.42 -3.33
C PRO A 446 -9.02 -2.75 -4.46
N LYS A 447 -9.71 -3.91 -4.41
CA LYS A 447 -10.52 -4.41 -5.53
C LYS A 447 -11.58 -3.41 -5.99
N LEU A 448 -11.57 -3.04 -7.27
CA LEU A 448 -12.69 -2.33 -7.94
C LEU A 448 -13.61 -3.32 -8.67
N LEU A 449 -13.01 -4.41 -9.15
CA LEU A 449 -13.63 -5.49 -9.91
C LEU A 449 -13.24 -6.82 -9.24
N PRO A 450 -13.99 -7.90 -9.51
CA PRO A 450 -13.58 -9.26 -9.13
C PRO A 450 -12.16 -9.55 -9.58
N LEU A 451 -11.36 -10.13 -8.69
CA LEU A 451 -9.95 -10.43 -8.90
C LEU A 451 -9.74 -11.94 -8.95
N VAL A 452 -9.35 -12.42 -10.13
CA VAL A 452 -8.82 -13.78 -10.32
C VAL A 452 -7.29 -13.70 -10.37
N VAL A 453 -6.60 -14.61 -9.69
CA VAL A 453 -5.13 -14.67 -9.73
C VAL A 453 -4.69 -16.09 -10.05
N THR A 454 -3.85 -16.26 -11.08
CA THR A 454 -3.15 -17.51 -11.34
C THR A 454 -1.76 -17.47 -10.72
N PHE A 455 -1.54 -18.31 -9.72
CA PHE A 455 -0.24 -18.53 -9.08
C PHE A 455 0.53 -19.62 -9.85
N ARG A 456 1.81 -19.36 -10.16
CA ARG A 456 2.57 -20.17 -11.14
C ARG A 456 3.83 -20.84 -10.59
N GLY A 457 4.23 -20.56 -9.36
CA GLY A 457 5.28 -21.32 -8.68
C GLY A 457 6.09 -20.43 -7.77
N ASP A 458 7.08 -19.74 -8.33
CA ASP A 458 8.05 -18.90 -7.60
C ASP A 458 7.40 -17.78 -6.77
N ASP A 459 6.24 -17.30 -7.19
CA ASP A 459 5.44 -16.33 -6.46
C ASP A 459 4.97 -16.82 -5.07
N VAL A 460 4.69 -18.11 -4.90
CA VAL A 460 4.23 -18.70 -3.62
C VAL A 460 5.20 -19.71 -3.01
N GLN A 461 6.04 -20.34 -3.83
CA GLN A 461 7.13 -21.22 -3.39
C GLN A 461 8.39 -20.42 -2.98
N GLY A 462 8.47 -19.14 -3.36
CA GLY A 462 9.59 -18.25 -3.06
C GLY A 462 10.73 -18.37 -4.07
N ILE A 463 11.75 -17.52 -3.91
CA ILE A 463 12.93 -17.47 -4.79
C ILE A 463 14.11 -18.12 -4.09
N VAL A 464 14.59 -19.23 -4.66
CA VAL A 464 15.79 -19.95 -4.21
C VAL A 464 17.05 -19.24 -4.71
N GLY A 465 17.97 -18.93 -3.81
CA GLY A 465 19.28 -18.35 -4.14
C GLY A 465 20.30 -19.43 -4.55
N GLN A 466 21.52 -19.03 -4.92
CA GLN A 466 22.55 -19.97 -5.40
C GLN A 466 22.91 -21.07 -4.37
N GLY A 467 22.73 -20.82 -3.07
CA GLY A 467 22.97 -21.82 -2.01
C GLY A 467 21.78 -22.73 -1.70
N GLY A 468 20.79 -22.86 -2.59
CA GLY A 468 19.65 -23.77 -2.40
C GLY A 468 18.63 -23.35 -1.32
N ARG A 469 18.82 -22.18 -0.69
CA ARG A 469 17.92 -21.63 0.34
C ARG A 469 17.04 -20.51 -0.21
N ILE A 470 15.82 -20.40 0.32
CA ILE A 470 14.91 -19.28 0.01
C ILE A 470 15.53 -17.98 0.51
N THR A 471 15.64 -17.01 -0.39
CA THR A 471 16.16 -15.67 -0.07
C THR A 471 15.22 -14.89 0.84
N LEU A 472 15.73 -13.91 1.61
CA LEU A 472 14.88 -13.05 2.44
C LEU A 472 13.81 -12.31 1.60
N ALA A 473 14.21 -11.79 0.44
CA ALA A 473 13.29 -11.20 -0.53
C ALA A 473 12.23 -12.20 -1.02
N GLY A 474 12.61 -13.47 -1.23
CA GLY A 474 11.70 -14.57 -1.53
C GLY A 474 10.67 -14.81 -0.42
N ARG A 475 11.06 -14.76 0.85
CA ARG A 475 10.12 -14.90 1.98
C ARG A 475 9.12 -13.75 2.07
N VAL A 476 9.58 -12.52 1.83
CA VAL A 476 8.71 -11.34 1.79
C VAL A 476 7.72 -11.45 0.63
N LEU A 477 8.19 -11.88 -0.55
CA LEU A 477 7.36 -12.16 -1.72
C LEU A 477 6.27 -13.19 -1.40
N GLN A 478 6.63 -14.33 -0.78
CA GLN A 478 5.66 -15.36 -0.39
C GLN A 478 4.58 -14.80 0.54
N LEU A 479 4.97 -14.03 1.55
CA LEU A 479 4.02 -13.42 2.48
C LEU A 479 3.07 -12.46 1.74
N ALA A 480 3.60 -11.61 0.86
CA ALA A 480 2.79 -10.71 0.06
C ALA A 480 1.81 -11.46 -0.85
N CYS A 481 2.26 -12.48 -1.58
CA CYS A 481 1.42 -13.31 -2.45
C CYS A 481 0.35 -14.08 -1.66
N ARG A 482 0.68 -14.59 -0.46
CA ARG A 482 -0.29 -15.23 0.44
C ARG A 482 -1.34 -14.26 0.94
N LEU A 483 -0.98 -13.00 1.23
CA LEU A 483 -1.94 -11.96 1.58
C LEU A 483 -2.84 -11.61 0.40
N VAL A 484 -2.27 -11.46 -0.81
CA VAL A 484 -3.06 -11.28 -2.04
C VAL A 484 -4.06 -12.41 -2.21
N ALA A 485 -3.64 -13.67 -2.05
CA ALA A 485 -4.51 -14.84 -2.17
C ALA A 485 -5.75 -14.78 -1.25
N ARG A 486 -5.63 -14.18 -0.05
CA ARG A 486 -6.78 -14.00 0.86
C ARG A 486 -7.78 -12.96 0.38
N TRP A 487 -7.37 -12.08 -0.53
CA TRP A 487 -8.18 -10.99 -1.04
C TRP A 487 -8.71 -11.25 -2.46
N THR A 488 -8.28 -12.31 -3.14
CA THR A 488 -8.83 -12.68 -4.45
C THR A 488 -10.27 -13.20 -4.32
N ASP A 489 -11.05 -13.07 -5.39
CA ASP A 489 -12.39 -13.68 -5.49
C ASP A 489 -12.28 -15.13 -5.98
N ALA A 490 -11.27 -15.42 -6.82
CA ALA A 490 -10.86 -16.79 -7.12
C ALA A 490 -9.33 -16.87 -7.23
N ALA A 491 -8.77 -17.99 -6.78
CA ALA A 491 -7.36 -18.32 -6.97
C ALA A 491 -7.24 -19.54 -7.88
N ILE A 492 -6.32 -19.50 -8.83
CA ILE A 492 -5.94 -20.62 -9.68
C ILE A 492 -4.50 -20.99 -9.34
N VAL A 493 -4.22 -22.28 -9.17
CA VAL A 493 -2.87 -22.84 -9.07
C VAL A 493 -2.64 -23.82 -10.21
N VAL A 494 -1.41 -23.91 -10.72
CA VAL A 494 -1.12 -24.72 -11.91
C VAL A 494 -0.87 -26.21 -11.64
N SER A 495 -0.88 -26.63 -10.38
CA SER A 495 -0.67 -28.02 -9.96
C SER A 495 -1.19 -28.26 -8.53
N GLU A 496 -1.44 -29.52 -8.19
CA GLU A 496 -2.05 -29.91 -6.92
C GLU A 496 -1.18 -29.53 -5.70
N HIS A 497 0.13 -29.78 -5.74
CA HIS A 497 1.03 -29.45 -4.62
C HIS A 497 1.13 -27.95 -4.35
N MET A 498 0.76 -27.10 -5.32
CA MET A 498 0.79 -25.65 -5.12
C MET A 498 -0.27 -25.17 -4.12
N LYS A 499 -1.31 -25.98 -3.83
CA LYS A 499 -2.29 -25.69 -2.78
C LYS A 499 -1.64 -25.47 -1.42
N ASP A 500 -0.59 -26.22 -1.12
CA ASP A 500 0.07 -26.20 0.19
C ASP A 500 0.81 -24.88 0.49
N TYR A 501 1.09 -24.09 -0.54
CA TYR A 501 1.76 -22.79 -0.39
C TYR A 501 0.78 -21.64 -0.16
N LEU A 502 -0.52 -21.85 -0.37
CA LEU A 502 -1.57 -20.87 -0.12
C LEU A 502 -2.15 -21.02 1.29
N PRO A 503 -2.75 -19.95 1.87
CA PRO A 503 -3.41 -20.05 3.16
C PRO A 503 -4.57 -21.05 3.12
N ARG A 504 -4.75 -21.87 4.16
CA ARG A 504 -5.84 -22.87 4.26
C ARG A 504 -7.26 -22.31 4.07
N SER A 505 -7.44 -21.01 4.30
CA SER A 505 -8.72 -20.32 4.08
C SER A 505 -9.05 -20.11 2.60
N VAL A 506 -8.06 -20.23 1.70
CA VAL A 506 -8.22 -20.08 0.26
C VAL A 506 -8.43 -21.46 -0.34
N ARG A 507 -9.50 -21.63 -1.12
CA ARG A 507 -9.77 -22.86 -1.88
C ARG A 507 -9.46 -22.59 -3.36
N PRO A 508 -8.23 -22.85 -3.83
CA PRO A 508 -7.88 -22.56 -5.22
C PRO A 508 -8.42 -23.62 -6.18
N HIS A 509 -8.69 -23.22 -7.42
CA HIS A 509 -8.90 -24.12 -8.54
C HIS A 509 -7.55 -24.61 -9.06
N VAL A 510 -7.45 -25.90 -9.40
CA VAL A 510 -6.25 -26.45 -10.04
C VAL A 510 -6.48 -26.48 -11.54
N ILE A 511 -5.82 -25.59 -12.25
CA ILE A 511 -5.89 -25.50 -13.71
C ILE A 511 -4.45 -25.42 -14.21
N PRO A 512 -3.89 -26.52 -14.75
CA PRO A 512 -2.56 -26.51 -15.33
C PRO A 512 -2.43 -25.49 -16.46
N SER A 513 -1.20 -25.07 -16.74
CA SER A 513 -0.95 -24.33 -17.99
C SER A 513 -1.22 -25.27 -19.17
N GLY A 514 -2.04 -24.83 -20.12
CA GLY A 514 -2.39 -25.63 -21.28
C GLY A 514 -1.24 -25.83 -22.26
N LEU A 515 -1.49 -26.55 -23.33
CA LEU A 515 -0.59 -26.84 -24.44
C LEU A 515 -1.32 -26.60 -25.76
N ASP A 516 -0.63 -25.99 -26.72
CA ASP A 516 -1.12 -25.98 -28.09
C ASP A 516 -0.71 -27.29 -28.76
N LEU A 517 -1.61 -28.28 -28.75
CA LEU A 517 -1.38 -29.59 -29.36
C LEU A 517 -1.31 -29.55 -30.89
N ASN A 518 -1.73 -28.44 -31.52
CA ASN A 518 -1.52 -28.24 -32.96
C ASN A 518 -0.08 -27.79 -33.25
N LEU A 519 0.50 -26.97 -32.36
CA LEU A 519 1.89 -26.54 -32.45
C LEU A 519 2.86 -27.67 -32.07
N PHE A 520 2.64 -28.31 -30.91
CA PHE A 520 3.45 -29.42 -30.43
C PHE A 520 2.90 -30.72 -30.98
N ARG A 521 3.25 -31.03 -32.22
CA ARG A 521 2.89 -32.28 -32.92
C ARG A 521 4.10 -33.21 -33.05
N VAL A 522 3.82 -34.49 -33.22
CA VAL A 522 4.85 -35.49 -33.54
C VAL A 522 5.31 -35.27 -34.98
N ILE A 523 6.61 -35.15 -35.17
CA ILE A 523 7.28 -34.96 -36.46
C ILE A 523 8.35 -36.07 -36.56
N PRO A 524 8.50 -36.73 -37.73
CA PRO A 524 9.61 -37.67 -37.94
C PRO A 524 10.95 -37.05 -37.53
N ARG A 525 11.73 -37.79 -36.74
CA ARG A 525 12.99 -37.29 -36.15
C ARG A 525 13.93 -36.73 -37.21
N ASP A 526 14.12 -37.48 -38.29
CA ASP A 526 15.08 -37.13 -39.33
C ASP A 526 14.62 -35.91 -40.14
N GLU A 527 13.31 -35.71 -40.30
CA GLU A 527 12.73 -34.48 -40.86
C GLU A 527 13.01 -33.27 -39.96
N ALA A 528 12.79 -33.42 -38.64
CA ALA A 528 13.06 -32.36 -37.67
C ALA A 528 14.55 -31.99 -37.62
N ARG A 529 15.43 -33.00 -37.66
CA ARG A 529 16.89 -32.81 -37.74
C ARG A 529 17.30 -32.12 -39.03
N GLY A 530 16.76 -32.53 -40.18
CA GLY A 530 17.03 -31.91 -41.47
C GLY A 530 16.67 -30.42 -41.49
N ARG A 531 15.53 -30.04 -40.90
CA ARG A 531 15.11 -28.63 -40.80
C ARG A 531 15.99 -27.79 -39.89
N LEU A 532 16.62 -28.40 -38.89
CA LEU A 532 17.49 -27.73 -37.93
C LEU A 532 18.98 -27.83 -38.28
N GLY A 533 19.35 -28.57 -39.32
CA GLY A 533 20.75 -28.84 -39.67
C GLY A 533 21.49 -29.69 -38.63
N LEU A 534 20.78 -30.58 -37.92
CA LEU A 534 21.36 -31.45 -36.89
C LEU A 534 21.77 -32.82 -37.48
N ALA A 535 22.81 -33.43 -36.91
CA ALA A 535 23.34 -34.72 -37.37
C ALA A 535 22.34 -35.87 -37.16
N LEU A 536 22.19 -36.74 -38.17
CA LEU A 536 21.22 -37.84 -38.16
C LEU A 536 21.67 -39.06 -37.34
N ASP A 537 22.97 -39.26 -37.19
CA ASP A 537 23.61 -40.42 -36.55
C ASP A 537 23.92 -40.20 -35.05
N LYS A 538 23.89 -38.95 -34.59
CA LYS A 538 24.19 -38.60 -33.20
C LYS A 538 23.01 -38.87 -32.25
N ARG A 539 23.34 -39.18 -31.00
CA ARG A 539 22.40 -39.16 -29.87
C ARG A 539 22.35 -37.76 -29.29
N LEU A 540 21.17 -37.17 -29.21
CA LEU A 540 20.96 -35.78 -28.81
C LEU A 540 20.14 -35.73 -27.52
N VAL A 541 20.71 -35.15 -26.46
CA VAL A 541 20.05 -34.88 -25.18
C VAL A 541 19.61 -33.42 -25.19
N LEU A 542 18.32 -33.17 -25.01
CA LEU A 542 17.75 -31.82 -24.98
C LEU A 542 17.75 -31.25 -23.57
N PHE A 543 18.17 -30.01 -23.43
CA PHE A 543 17.97 -29.18 -22.25
C PHE A 543 17.28 -27.87 -22.66
N VAL A 544 16.15 -27.54 -22.04
CA VAL A 544 15.38 -26.34 -22.38
C VAL A 544 15.33 -25.36 -21.20
N GLY A 545 15.74 -24.11 -21.45
CA GLY A 545 15.74 -23.04 -20.47
C GLY A 545 17.09 -22.33 -20.37
N ASN A 546 17.09 -21.19 -19.67
CA ASN A 546 18.28 -20.35 -19.53
C ASN A 546 19.38 -21.08 -18.73
N PRO A 547 20.56 -21.36 -19.32
CA PRO A 547 21.67 -21.99 -18.62
C PRO A 547 22.19 -21.18 -17.42
N ALA A 548 21.99 -19.85 -17.45
CA ALA A 548 22.39 -18.96 -16.38
C ALA A 548 21.37 -18.89 -15.22
N ASP A 549 20.17 -19.47 -15.37
CA ASP A 549 19.22 -19.56 -14.25
C ASP A 549 19.64 -20.73 -13.33
N PRO A 550 20.10 -20.47 -12.09
CA PRO A 550 20.55 -21.52 -11.19
C PRO A 550 19.45 -22.52 -10.86
N ARG A 551 18.16 -22.13 -10.94
CA ARG A 551 17.04 -23.05 -10.71
C ARG A 551 16.97 -24.13 -11.77
N LYS A 552 17.38 -23.84 -13.01
CA LYS A 552 17.36 -24.80 -14.12
C LYS A 552 18.49 -25.83 -14.02
N ARG A 553 19.49 -25.59 -13.17
CA ARG A 553 20.61 -26.52 -12.88
C ARG A 553 21.27 -27.09 -14.15
N HIS A 554 21.51 -26.23 -15.15
CA HIS A 554 22.27 -26.60 -16.35
C HIS A 554 23.62 -27.27 -16.05
N PRO A 555 24.42 -26.83 -15.04
CA PRO A 555 25.65 -27.54 -14.68
C PRO A 555 25.44 -29.01 -14.33
N LEU A 556 24.33 -29.36 -13.69
CA LEU A 556 23.99 -30.75 -13.34
C LEU A 556 23.65 -31.58 -14.59
N ALA A 557 22.88 -31.01 -15.54
CA ALA A 557 22.65 -31.65 -16.84
C ALA A 557 23.95 -31.90 -17.61
N ARG A 558 24.85 -30.90 -17.63
CA ARG A 558 26.17 -31.01 -18.28
C ARG A 558 26.98 -32.15 -17.67
N GLN A 559 27.13 -32.17 -16.35
CA GLN A 559 27.86 -33.22 -15.63
C GLN A 559 27.28 -34.62 -15.88
N ALA A 560 25.96 -34.76 -15.90
CA ALA A 560 25.33 -36.04 -16.20
C ALA A 560 25.61 -36.51 -17.64
N VAL A 561 25.61 -35.60 -18.62
CA VAL A 561 25.98 -35.94 -20.00
C VAL A 561 27.48 -36.24 -20.14
N ASP A 562 28.35 -35.54 -19.42
CA ASP A 562 29.79 -35.81 -19.41
C ASP A 562 30.09 -37.22 -18.85
N ILE A 563 29.36 -37.66 -17.81
CA ILE A 563 29.44 -39.02 -17.28
C ILE A 563 28.88 -40.04 -18.29
N LEU A 564 27.71 -39.77 -18.88
CA LEU A 564 27.10 -40.60 -19.92
C LEU A 564 28.05 -40.84 -21.09
N ASN A 565 28.80 -39.82 -21.51
CA ASN A 565 29.76 -39.89 -22.63
C ASN A 565 30.91 -40.88 -22.40
N GLN A 566 31.13 -41.37 -21.19
CA GLN A 566 32.11 -42.41 -20.90
C GLN A 566 31.66 -43.79 -21.42
N SER A 567 30.35 -44.03 -21.57
CA SER A 567 29.79 -45.30 -22.06
C SER A 567 28.98 -45.15 -23.34
N THR A 568 28.25 -44.05 -23.50
CA THR A 568 27.31 -43.80 -24.61
C THR A 568 27.48 -42.37 -25.13
N PRO A 569 28.21 -42.15 -26.24
CA PRO A 569 28.40 -40.81 -26.80
C PRO A 569 27.08 -40.12 -27.15
N ALA A 570 26.90 -38.91 -26.63
CA ALA A 570 25.72 -38.06 -26.78
C ALA A 570 26.08 -36.56 -26.71
N GLU A 571 25.31 -35.73 -27.41
CA GLU A 571 25.49 -34.28 -27.46
C GLU A 571 24.37 -33.56 -26.70
N LEU A 572 24.73 -32.64 -25.79
CA LEU A 572 23.76 -31.83 -25.05
C LEU A 572 23.36 -30.59 -25.86
N VAL A 573 22.15 -30.61 -26.40
CA VAL A 573 21.52 -29.53 -27.16
C VAL A 573 20.80 -28.58 -26.20
N VAL A 574 21.19 -27.32 -26.18
CA VAL A 574 20.62 -26.29 -25.29
C VAL A 574 19.61 -25.43 -26.07
N ALA A 575 18.34 -25.53 -25.72
CA ALA A 575 17.27 -24.69 -26.24
C ALA A 575 17.07 -23.46 -25.34
N TRP A 576 17.78 -22.39 -25.66
CA TRP A 576 17.65 -21.07 -25.06
C TRP A 576 17.90 -20.01 -26.13
N GLY A 577 17.06 -18.97 -26.22
CA GLY A 577 17.13 -18.06 -27.37
C GLY A 577 16.26 -18.48 -28.56
N THR A 578 15.85 -19.75 -28.60
CA THR A 578 15.11 -20.31 -29.72
C THR A 578 13.70 -19.73 -29.82
N PRO A 579 13.24 -19.33 -31.02
CA PRO A 579 11.84 -19.00 -31.26
C PRO A 579 10.93 -20.12 -30.77
N HIS A 580 9.85 -19.76 -30.09
CA HIS A 580 8.94 -20.75 -29.51
C HIS A 580 8.32 -21.69 -30.57
N THR A 581 8.20 -21.22 -31.82
CA THR A 581 7.76 -21.99 -32.98
C THR A 581 8.70 -23.13 -33.37
N ASP A 582 9.97 -23.06 -32.98
CA ASP A 582 11.00 -24.04 -33.35
C ASP A 582 11.27 -25.03 -32.21
N ILE A 583 10.76 -24.77 -31.00
CA ILE A 583 10.84 -25.70 -29.88
C ILE A 583 10.23 -27.08 -30.22
N PRO A 584 9.07 -27.19 -30.89
CA PRO A 584 8.56 -28.49 -31.35
C PRO A 584 9.54 -29.24 -32.26
N LEU A 585 10.29 -28.54 -33.12
CA LEU A 585 11.31 -29.18 -33.97
C LEU A 585 12.44 -29.75 -33.11
N LEU A 586 12.93 -28.99 -32.11
CA LEU A 586 13.97 -29.48 -31.20
C LEU A 586 13.49 -30.69 -30.38
N MET A 587 12.25 -30.65 -29.89
CA MET A 587 11.64 -31.76 -29.15
C MET A 587 11.59 -33.04 -30.01
N ASN A 588 11.25 -32.91 -31.30
CA ASN A 588 11.20 -34.03 -32.23
C ASN A 588 12.58 -34.44 -32.79
N ALA A 589 13.57 -33.56 -32.78
CA ALA A 589 14.92 -33.85 -33.26
C ALA A 589 15.79 -34.57 -32.22
N CYS A 590 15.57 -34.29 -30.93
CA CYS A 590 16.34 -34.88 -29.84
C CYS A 590 15.82 -36.26 -29.43
N ASP A 591 16.65 -37.06 -28.79
CA ASP A 591 16.32 -38.44 -28.40
C ASP A 591 15.78 -38.52 -26.96
N VAL A 592 16.18 -37.61 -26.07
CA VAL A 592 15.68 -37.53 -24.68
C VAL A 592 15.75 -36.10 -24.14
N LEU A 593 14.77 -35.69 -23.33
CA LEU A 593 14.82 -34.45 -22.53
C LEU A 593 15.45 -34.75 -21.16
N VAL A 594 16.48 -33.99 -20.77
CA VAL A 594 16.96 -33.95 -19.38
C VAL A 594 16.39 -32.74 -18.64
N PHE A 595 15.69 -32.96 -17.54
CA PHE A 595 15.02 -31.91 -16.77
C PHE A 595 15.41 -31.94 -15.28
N PRO A 596 16.57 -31.35 -14.91
CA PRO A 596 17.12 -31.39 -13.55
C PRO A 596 16.71 -30.18 -12.69
N SER A 597 15.62 -29.49 -13.02
CA SER A 597 15.24 -28.21 -12.37
C SER A 597 14.99 -28.38 -10.87
N ALA A 598 15.46 -27.42 -10.07
CA ALA A 598 15.34 -27.41 -8.61
C ALA A 598 13.96 -26.99 -8.10
N GLN A 599 13.23 -26.20 -8.90
CA GLN A 599 11.99 -25.56 -8.46
C GLN A 599 11.09 -25.26 -9.66
N GLU A 600 9.88 -25.82 -9.65
CA GLU A 600 8.85 -25.61 -10.67
C GLU A 600 7.43 -25.66 -10.08
N GLY A 601 6.49 -24.96 -10.72
CA GLY A 601 5.06 -25.08 -10.45
C GLY A 601 4.44 -26.22 -11.27
N SER A 602 4.45 -26.10 -12.60
CA SER A 602 4.04 -27.15 -13.54
C SER A 602 4.84 -26.93 -14.83
N PRO A 603 6.00 -27.60 -15.02
CA PRO A 603 6.92 -27.26 -16.09
C PRO A 603 6.31 -27.55 -17.46
N ASN A 604 6.15 -26.49 -18.26
CA ASN A 604 5.62 -26.61 -19.62
C ASN A 604 6.50 -27.47 -20.52
N THR A 605 7.82 -27.34 -20.41
CA THR A 605 8.80 -28.11 -21.20
C THR A 605 8.57 -29.62 -21.10
N VAL A 606 8.26 -30.15 -19.91
CA VAL A 606 8.01 -31.59 -19.75
C VAL A 606 6.74 -32.00 -20.49
N LYS A 607 5.67 -31.21 -20.36
CA LYS A 607 4.41 -31.45 -21.06
C LYS A 607 4.55 -31.32 -22.59
N GLU A 608 5.35 -30.36 -23.05
CA GLU A 608 5.68 -30.14 -24.46
C GLU A 608 6.48 -31.31 -25.05
N ALA A 609 7.44 -31.86 -24.29
CA ALA A 609 8.19 -33.06 -24.65
C ALA A 609 7.27 -34.29 -24.76
N LEU A 610 6.38 -34.49 -23.78
CA LEU A 610 5.37 -35.55 -23.82
C LEU A 610 4.46 -35.41 -25.05
N ALA A 611 3.98 -34.19 -25.36
CA ALA A 611 3.16 -33.91 -26.54
C ALA A 611 3.85 -34.25 -27.88
N CYS A 612 5.19 -34.21 -27.91
CA CYS A 612 6.03 -34.58 -29.05
C CYS A 612 6.58 -36.02 -28.94
N ASN A 613 6.10 -36.84 -28.00
CA ASN A 613 6.57 -38.21 -27.76
C ASN A 613 8.07 -38.32 -27.44
N LEU A 614 8.69 -37.26 -26.92
CA LEU A 614 10.08 -37.24 -26.48
C LEU A 614 10.20 -37.86 -25.07
N PRO A 615 10.98 -38.94 -24.89
CA PRO A 615 11.31 -39.46 -23.57
C PRO A 615 11.84 -38.38 -22.61
N VAL A 616 11.50 -38.46 -21.33
CA VAL A 616 11.91 -37.48 -20.31
C VAL A 616 12.65 -38.18 -19.17
N VAL A 617 13.83 -37.66 -18.83
CA VAL A 617 14.59 -37.98 -17.61
C VAL A 617 14.57 -36.77 -16.70
N SER A 618 14.04 -36.90 -15.49
CA SER A 618 13.84 -35.77 -14.58
C SER A 618 14.03 -36.11 -13.11
N VAL A 619 14.34 -35.09 -12.30
CA VAL A 619 14.26 -35.15 -10.83
C VAL A 619 12.82 -34.92 -10.36
N PRO A 620 12.42 -35.34 -9.14
CA PRO A 620 11.09 -35.08 -8.60
C PRO A 620 10.86 -33.59 -8.30
N VAL A 621 10.28 -32.87 -9.26
CA VAL A 621 9.97 -31.44 -9.14
C VAL A 621 8.59 -31.11 -9.72
N GLY A 622 7.87 -30.19 -9.09
CA GLY A 622 6.55 -29.75 -9.56
C GLY A 622 5.55 -30.90 -9.69
N ASP A 623 4.81 -30.93 -10.80
CA ASP A 623 3.90 -32.03 -11.15
C ASP A 623 4.55 -33.13 -12.03
N VAL A 624 5.88 -33.10 -12.22
CA VAL A 624 6.59 -34.09 -13.06
C VAL A 624 6.36 -35.54 -12.61
N PRO A 625 6.42 -35.88 -11.30
CA PRO A 625 6.15 -37.26 -10.86
C PRO A 625 4.75 -37.78 -11.24
N LEU A 626 3.76 -36.88 -11.31
CA LEU A 626 2.41 -37.21 -11.77
C LEU A 626 2.39 -37.41 -13.29
N ARG A 627 3.06 -36.53 -14.04
CA ARG A 627 3.06 -36.54 -15.51
C ARG A 627 3.84 -37.69 -16.13
N LEU A 628 4.88 -38.19 -15.47
CA LEU A 628 5.67 -39.33 -15.97
C LEU A 628 5.15 -40.69 -15.48
N ARG A 629 4.15 -40.72 -14.59
CA ARG A 629 3.67 -41.95 -13.97
C ARG A 629 3.12 -42.92 -15.01
N GLY A 630 3.68 -44.13 -15.05
CA GLY A 630 3.21 -45.21 -15.92
C GLY A 630 3.61 -45.06 -17.39
N ILE A 631 4.42 -44.06 -17.75
CA ILE A 631 4.93 -43.90 -19.11
C ILE A 631 6.26 -44.64 -19.23
N GLU A 632 6.22 -45.82 -19.83
CA GLU A 632 7.43 -46.59 -20.12
C GLU A 632 8.39 -45.74 -20.98
N GLY A 633 9.66 -45.66 -20.59
CA GLY A 633 10.71 -44.89 -21.29
C GLY A 633 10.93 -43.48 -20.76
N CYS A 634 10.08 -43.00 -19.85
CA CYS A 634 10.41 -41.87 -19.01
C CYS A 634 11.00 -42.36 -17.69
N GLU A 635 11.95 -41.61 -17.13
CA GLU A 635 12.56 -41.94 -15.84
C GLU A 635 12.52 -40.76 -14.87
N LEU A 636 12.07 -41.06 -13.65
CA LEU A 636 12.17 -40.17 -12.52
C LEU A 636 13.35 -40.61 -11.65
N CYS A 637 14.38 -39.79 -11.55
CA CYS A 637 15.59 -40.12 -10.80
C CYS A 637 15.30 -40.22 -9.30
N ALA A 638 15.88 -41.24 -8.64
CA ALA A 638 15.74 -41.46 -7.20
C ALA A 638 16.45 -40.39 -6.35
N ASP A 639 17.49 -39.75 -6.90
CA ASP A 639 18.22 -38.65 -6.29
C ASP A 639 18.71 -37.65 -7.35
N GLU A 640 19.30 -36.55 -6.90
CA GLU A 640 19.78 -35.46 -7.75
C GLU A 640 21.27 -35.61 -8.13
N ARG A 641 21.87 -36.79 -7.97
CA ARG A 641 23.29 -37.00 -8.30
C ARG A 641 23.50 -37.09 -9.83
N PRO A 642 24.57 -36.50 -10.38
CA PRO A 642 24.90 -36.59 -11.80
C PRO A 642 24.94 -38.03 -12.33
N GLU A 643 25.48 -38.97 -11.54
CA GLU A 643 25.63 -40.39 -11.90
C GLU A 643 24.26 -41.07 -12.07
N THR A 644 23.31 -40.75 -11.20
CA THR A 644 21.95 -41.29 -11.25
C THR A 644 21.21 -40.80 -12.50
N ILE A 645 21.36 -39.51 -12.82
CA ILE A 645 20.78 -38.92 -14.04
C ILE A 645 21.44 -39.51 -15.29
N ALA A 646 22.76 -39.68 -15.28
CA ALA A 646 23.51 -40.28 -16.39
C ALA A 646 23.05 -41.73 -16.67
N ALA A 647 22.90 -42.54 -15.63
CA ALA A 647 22.43 -43.92 -15.75
C ALA A 647 20.99 -44.00 -16.30
N ALA A 648 20.12 -43.07 -15.91
CA ALA A 648 18.77 -42.95 -16.45
C ALA A 648 18.77 -42.53 -17.93
N LEU A 649 19.60 -41.55 -18.31
CA LEU A 649 19.79 -41.17 -19.71
C LEU A 649 20.30 -42.34 -20.55
N GLU A 650 21.26 -43.12 -20.04
CA GLU A 650 21.79 -44.29 -20.74
C GLU A 650 20.70 -45.33 -21.02
N ARG A 651 19.88 -45.68 -20.03
CA ARG A 651 18.77 -46.63 -20.20
C ARG A 651 17.77 -46.15 -21.25
N VAL A 652 17.38 -44.87 -21.19
CA VAL A 652 16.44 -44.28 -22.15
C VAL A 652 17.03 -44.25 -23.56
N LEU A 653 18.30 -43.86 -23.71
CA LEU A 653 18.98 -43.82 -25.01
C LEU A 653 19.23 -45.22 -25.60
N ARG A 654 19.51 -46.23 -24.77
CA ARG A 654 19.64 -47.63 -25.21
C ARG A 654 18.32 -48.20 -25.72
N ARG A 655 17.19 -47.78 -25.16
CA ARG A 655 15.87 -48.15 -25.68
C ARG A 655 15.67 -47.62 -27.10
N GLY A 656 16.08 -46.38 -27.37
CA GLY A 656 16.07 -45.79 -28.72
C GLY A 656 14.68 -45.62 -29.35
N GLN A 657 13.61 -45.68 -28.55
CA GLN A 657 12.22 -45.58 -29.00
C GLN A 657 11.55 -44.32 -28.47
N ARG A 658 10.62 -43.77 -29.24
CA ARG A 658 9.68 -42.74 -28.79
C ARG A 658 8.69 -43.32 -27.77
N ILE A 659 8.19 -42.47 -26.89
CA ILE A 659 7.15 -42.84 -25.91
C ILE A 659 5.74 -42.59 -26.49
N ALA A 660 4.72 -43.20 -25.91
CA ALA A 660 3.32 -42.81 -26.13
C ALA A 660 2.92 -41.65 -25.21
N GLY A 661 3.71 -40.57 -25.21
CA GLY A 661 3.56 -39.45 -24.27
C GLY A 661 2.42 -38.49 -24.65
N ARG A 662 2.07 -38.39 -25.93
CA ARG A 662 1.05 -37.45 -26.41
C ARG A 662 -0.33 -37.74 -25.83
N ASP A 663 -0.68 -39.01 -25.74
CA ASP A 663 -2.01 -39.44 -25.28
C ASP A 663 -2.25 -39.08 -23.80
N THR A 664 -1.18 -38.95 -23.01
CA THR A 664 -1.22 -38.64 -21.57
C THR A 664 -1.32 -37.14 -21.24
N VAL A 665 -1.25 -36.27 -22.26
CA VAL A 665 -1.34 -34.81 -22.11
C VAL A 665 -2.48 -34.20 -22.93
N THR A 666 -3.40 -35.03 -23.45
CA THR A 666 -4.59 -34.57 -24.19
C THR A 666 -5.56 -33.78 -23.31
N ASP A 667 -5.59 -34.05 -22.01
CA ASP A 667 -6.31 -33.27 -20.98
C ASP A 667 -5.77 -31.84 -20.82
N LEU A 668 -4.57 -31.58 -21.34
CA LEU A 668 -3.88 -30.29 -21.23
C LEU A 668 -4.03 -29.42 -22.48
N ASP A 669 -4.86 -29.82 -23.45
CA ASP A 669 -5.16 -28.96 -24.60
C ASP A 669 -5.63 -27.58 -24.12
N GLU A 670 -4.99 -26.52 -24.61
CA GLU A 670 -5.28 -25.14 -24.21
C GLU A 670 -6.75 -24.77 -24.44
N ARG A 671 -7.45 -25.41 -25.40
CA ARG A 671 -8.90 -25.22 -25.60
C ARG A 671 -9.69 -25.69 -24.38
N GLN A 672 -9.32 -26.81 -23.77
CA GLN A 672 -10.00 -27.35 -22.59
C GLN A 672 -9.69 -26.52 -21.34
N THR A 673 -8.41 -26.21 -21.10
CA THR A 673 -8.01 -25.39 -19.95
C THR A 673 -8.59 -23.99 -20.03
N THR A 674 -8.72 -23.42 -21.24
CA THR A 674 -9.39 -22.13 -21.47
C THR A 674 -10.85 -22.16 -21.01
N GLN A 675 -11.60 -23.23 -21.28
CA GLN A 675 -12.98 -23.36 -20.81
C GLN A 675 -13.06 -23.45 -19.28
N GLN A 676 -12.10 -24.12 -18.63
CA GLN A 676 -12.01 -24.14 -17.17
C GLN A 676 -11.76 -22.74 -16.59
N VAL A 677 -10.88 -21.94 -17.22
CA VAL A 677 -10.64 -20.55 -16.81
C VAL A 677 -11.89 -19.68 -17.03
N ILE A 678 -12.61 -19.86 -18.14
CA ILE A 678 -13.89 -19.15 -18.39
C ILE A 678 -14.94 -19.53 -17.34
N ALA A 679 -14.99 -20.79 -16.89
CA ALA A 679 -15.89 -21.20 -15.81
C ALA A 679 -15.58 -20.46 -14.50
N VAL A 680 -14.29 -20.25 -14.17
CA VAL A 680 -13.87 -19.43 -13.03
C VAL A 680 -14.26 -17.96 -13.22
N TYR A 681 -14.14 -17.41 -14.43
CA TYR A 681 -14.59 -16.05 -14.70
C TYR A 681 -16.10 -15.88 -14.50
N ARG A 682 -16.89 -16.86 -14.96
CA ARG A 682 -18.33 -16.87 -14.77
C ARG A 682 -18.68 -16.92 -13.28
N SER A 683 -18.04 -17.79 -12.50
CA SER A 683 -18.35 -17.93 -11.06
C SER A 683 -18.18 -16.61 -10.30
N VAL A 684 -17.10 -15.86 -10.55
CA VAL A 684 -16.85 -14.58 -9.84
C VAL A 684 -17.69 -13.41 -10.35
N THR A 685 -18.25 -13.50 -11.56
CA THR A 685 -19.10 -12.44 -12.13
C THR A 685 -20.59 -12.63 -11.81
N THR A 686 -21.10 -13.86 -11.73
CA THR A 686 -22.50 -14.15 -11.38
C THR A 686 -22.85 -13.88 -9.92
N HIS A 687 -21.91 -14.03 -8.98
CA HIS A 687 -22.17 -13.82 -7.55
C HIS A 687 -22.54 -12.38 -7.16
N ARG A 688 -22.44 -11.41 -8.08
CA ARG A 688 -22.88 -10.02 -7.86
C ARG A 688 -24.27 -9.70 -8.41
N GLY A 689 -24.87 -10.57 -9.24
CA GLY A 689 -26.22 -10.38 -9.78
C GLY A 689 -27.34 -10.74 -8.81
N ARG A 690 -27.02 -11.37 -7.67
CA ARG A 690 -27.94 -11.62 -6.55
C ARG A 690 -27.51 -10.80 -5.34
N GLN A 691 -27.82 -9.50 -5.33
CA GLN A 691 -28.22 -8.88 -4.08
C GLN A 691 -29.64 -9.42 -3.77
N PRO A 692 -29.96 -9.81 -2.53
CA PRO A 692 -31.35 -10.05 -2.19
C PRO A 692 -32.08 -8.72 -2.33
N ASP A 693 -33.08 -8.68 -3.21
CA ASP A 693 -34.13 -7.69 -3.18
C ASP A 693 -34.72 -7.71 -1.76
N LEU A 694 -34.27 -6.78 -0.93
CA LEU A 694 -35.00 -6.37 0.26
C LEU A 694 -36.19 -5.55 -0.23
N LEU A 695 -37.24 -6.21 -0.70
CA LEU A 695 -38.62 -5.72 -0.80
C LEU A 695 -39.52 -6.90 -1.17
N GLY A 696 -40.33 -7.36 -0.23
CA GLY A 696 -41.32 -8.40 -0.47
C GLY A 696 -41.81 -9.06 0.80
N ALA A 697 -42.41 -8.30 1.71
CA ALA A 697 -43.31 -8.88 2.69
C ALA A 697 -44.56 -9.38 1.93
N PRO A 698 -44.92 -10.67 1.97
CA PRO A 698 -46.25 -11.11 1.57
C PRO A 698 -47.18 -11.01 2.79
N ASN A 699 -48.24 -10.22 2.64
CA ASN A 699 -49.44 -10.32 3.45
C ASN A 699 -50.14 -11.68 3.25
N ALA A 700 -50.98 -12.01 4.26
CA ALA A 700 -52.05 -13.02 4.35
C ALA A 700 -51.65 -14.35 5.05
N VAL A 701 -51.97 -14.62 6.34
CA VAL A 701 -53.29 -14.83 7.03
C VAL A 701 -53.84 -16.24 6.73
N PRO A 702 -54.44 -17.02 7.67
CA PRO A 702 -55.19 -16.63 8.89
C PRO A 702 -54.40 -16.51 10.18
#